data_AF-M7N026-F1
#
_entry.id   AF-M7N026-F1
#
_cell.length_a   1.000
_cell.length_b   1.000
_cell.length_c   1.000
_cell.angle_alpha   90.00
_cell.angle_beta   90.00
_cell.angle_gamma   90.00
#
_symmetry.space_group_name_H-M   'P 1'
#
loop_
_entity.id
_entity.type
_entity.pdbx_description
1 polymer ?
#
loop_
_entity_poly.entity_id
_entity_poly.type
_entity_poly.pdbx_seq_one_letter_code
_entity_poly.pdbx_strand_id
1 'polypeptide(L)'
;MILNKYSRIYTQDWSLPASQAMLIGSGLSEDDLRKPFVGICSTGFEGNTCNMHLNALADRLKEGMGGRGLVGLRFNTIGISDGITNGTAGMRYSLVSRELIADSIEAMAAAHNYDALACVVGCDKNMPGALMAMARLNRPSLMVYGGTIKGGQYKGKQLNIVSCFEAYGQRLKGEISEEDYKGIIKHACPGPGACGGMYTANTMASAAEALGMTIPYSSSLQAVSPQKGEECDAAGAYLLRLLELDLKPRDIMVREAFENALVLIGVLGGSTNAVLHMMAIASAAGVPLSLKDFQAMSDRTPLLADLKPSGKYLMDDLCQLGGVPAVLKTLLQEGLLTGDVLTATGRSLAENLAEVALLGEEQDLLRPLSNPIKADGHIQILYGNLAPKGGVAKITGKEGLRFEGQAAVFDSEEELNRGISDGAVKAGQVVVIRYVGPRGGPGMPEMLKPTSAIMGAGLGDKVALITDGRFSGGTHGFVVGHVSPEAFDGGPIALVEWGDWISLDIATHSVHLHVDEALLDQRRQRGASPRLMPGAACSSNTCVPSAMPAPDALRIWMSSLGRAVLDGQSGMDNPGRGSSFPCGKRLNTSFPRGCLGAGGNLSAPRGKSKFTYLPQADSRLRGNDDTIFRSFQKKFLKTHESKSNTPFIPPSGAFRRKNPRPELQAHLEPATQSGAEALIEALLAEGVDTIFGYPGGAIMPIYDALYDYSDSLQHILVRHEQGGIHAAQGYARASGRVGVVFATSGPGATNLVTGLADAHIDSTPLVCITGQVFAHLLGTDAFQEADVISLTSPVTKWNYQVTTAEEIPAALAKAFYIARSGRPGPVLLDITKNAQLQQFQAPAYVPCDHIRSYRPKPLVRREYIEQAAALINSAQKPFVLWGQGVVLGAAEQEFKEFIEKSGIPAAWTIMGAGALPTEHPLNVGMLGMHGNYGPNVLTNECDVLIAIGMRFDDRVTGRLDKYAKQAQVIHLDIDPSEIDKNVKTTVPVWGDCKETLPMITALLEARTHEGWLQQFRDYARQEREAVIQQELHPASGELTMGEVVQQLNELTGGDAIMVTDVGQHQMVACRYARLSRSRSSITSGGLGTMGFALPAAIGAKIGAPQRTVVAVIGDGGFQMTLQEMGTIMQSEVAVKIIILNNQFLGMVRQWQELFHEKRYSFVNITSPDYVKVASGYGIAGRSVSERADLRNSLQEMLLHPGAFLLEVLVTKENNVFPMVPQGCSVSEIRLR
;
A
#
# COMPACT_ATOMS: atom_id res chain seq x y z
N MET A 1 -13.89 -40.53 18.91
CA MET A 1 -12.83 -39.73 18.26
C MET A 1 -13.51 -38.64 17.46
N ILE A 2 -13.04 -37.38 17.53
CA ILE A 2 -13.65 -36.26 16.80
C ILE A 2 -12.73 -35.91 15.63
N LEU A 3 -13.17 -36.24 14.41
CA LEU A 3 -12.40 -36.00 13.19
C LEU A 3 -12.56 -34.55 12.70
N ASN A 4 -13.74 -33.96 12.91
CA ASN A 4 -14.09 -32.60 12.49
C ASN A 4 -13.77 -31.56 13.58
N LYS A 5 -12.52 -31.55 14.07
CA LYS A 5 -12.08 -30.75 15.23
C LYS A 5 -12.37 -29.25 15.10
N TYR A 6 -12.19 -28.70 13.90
CA TYR A 6 -12.27 -27.29 13.54
C TYR A 6 -13.60 -26.95 12.85
N SER A 7 -14.01 -27.69 11.81
CA SER A 7 -15.20 -27.32 11.01
C SER A 7 -16.50 -27.32 11.82
N ARG A 8 -16.59 -28.20 12.84
CA ARG A 8 -17.71 -28.24 13.79
C ARG A 8 -18.05 -26.91 14.45
N ILE A 9 -17.08 -25.99 14.55
CA ILE A 9 -17.26 -24.66 15.15
C ILE A 9 -18.39 -23.91 14.44
N TYR A 10 -18.50 -23.97 13.11
CA TYR A 10 -19.59 -23.32 12.38
C TYR A 10 -20.61 -24.29 11.78
N THR A 11 -20.31 -25.60 11.69
CA THR A 11 -21.28 -26.58 11.18
C THR A 11 -22.22 -27.16 12.24
N GLN A 12 -21.89 -27.03 13.53
CA GLN A 12 -22.67 -27.60 14.65
C GLN A 12 -23.06 -26.58 15.71
N ASP A 13 -22.53 -25.36 15.69
CA ASP A 13 -22.98 -24.27 16.57
C ASP A 13 -24.30 -23.67 16.06
N TRP A 14 -25.35 -23.80 16.87
CA TRP A 14 -26.70 -23.29 16.59
C TRP A 14 -26.77 -21.76 16.51
N SER A 15 -25.78 -21.04 17.07
CA SER A 15 -25.67 -19.59 17.00
C SER A 15 -25.10 -19.06 15.68
N LEU A 16 -24.62 -19.96 14.80
CA LEU A 16 -24.05 -19.65 13.49
C LEU A 16 -24.91 -20.17 12.30
N PRO A 17 -26.24 -19.87 12.24
CA PRO A 17 -27.10 -20.37 11.18
C PRO A 17 -26.73 -19.81 9.79
N ALA A 18 -26.09 -18.63 9.73
CA ALA A 18 -25.61 -18.05 8.48
C ALA A 18 -24.51 -18.91 7.83
N SER A 19 -23.55 -19.42 8.61
CA SER A 19 -22.49 -20.30 8.12
C SER A 19 -23.05 -21.61 7.57
N GLN A 20 -23.97 -22.24 8.31
CA GLN A 20 -24.66 -23.45 7.87
C GLN A 20 -25.46 -23.21 6.59
N ALA A 21 -26.19 -22.09 6.50
CA ALA A 21 -26.95 -21.72 5.31
C ALA A 21 -26.08 -21.48 4.07
N MET A 22 -24.90 -20.84 4.23
CA MET A 22 -23.98 -20.64 3.11
C MET A 22 -23.36 -21.97 2.63
N LEU A 23 -23.05 -22.89 3.54
CA LEU A 23 -22.52 -24.21 3.21
C LEU A 23 -23.56 -25.09 2.49
N ILE A 24 -24.80 -25.09 2.98
CA ILE A 24 -25.92 -25.76 2.31
C ILE A 24 -26.16 -25.12 0.94
N GLY A 25 -26.13 -23.79 0.85
CA GLY A 25 -26.20 -23.05 -0.42
C GLY A 25 -25.08 -23.36 -1.40
N SER A 26 -23.90 -23.78 -0.92
CA SER A 26 -22.79 -24.24 -1.76
C SER A 26 -22.94 -25.69 -2.27
N GLY A 27 -24.00 -26.39 -1.86
CA GLY A 27 -24.34 -27.75 -2.31
C GLY A 27 -24.01 -28.86 -1.31
N LEU A 28 -23.71 -28.56 -0.05
CA LEU A 28 -23.53 -29.55 1.01
C LEU A 28 -24.87 -29.96 1.64
N SER A 29 -25.03 -31.23 1.99
CA SER A 29 -26.19 -31.72 2.75
C SER A 29 -26.02 -31.49 4.27
N GLU A 30 -27.11 -31.57 5.04
CA GLU A 30 -27.04 -31.53 6.52
C GLU A 30 -26.18 -32.67 7.10
N ASP A 31 -26.10 -33.82 6.43
CA ASP A 31 -25.22 -34.91 6.81
C ASP A 31 -23.74 -34.62 6.48
N ASP A 32 -23.46 -33.82 5.45
CA ASP A 32 -22.10 -33.37 5.14
C ASP A 32 -21.56 -32.40 6.20
N LEU A 33 -22.41 -31.55 6.80
CA LEU A 33 -22.04 -30.66 7.90
C LEU A 33 -21.47 -31.40 9.13
N ARG A 34 -21.71 -32.70 9.26
CA ARG A 34 -21.19 -33.55 10.35
C ARG A 34 -19.83 -34.21 10.04
N LYS A 35 -19.35 -34.12 8.81
CA LYS A 35 -18.11 -34.72 8.33
C LYS A 35 -16.92 -33.76 8.49
N PRO A 36 -15.68 -34.26 8.61
CA PRO A 36 -14.49 -33.42 8.53
C PRO A 36 -14.35 -32.78 7.14
N PHE A 37 -14.01 -31.49 7.13
CA PHE A 37 -13.81 -30.70 5.92
C PHE A 37 -12.33 -30.67 5.56
N VAL A 38 -12.01 -30.98 4.30
CA VAL A 38 -10.65 -30.93 3.76
C VAL A 38 -10.54 -29.78 2.77
N GLY A 39 -9.66 -28.82 3.08
CA GLY A 39 -9.34 -27.75 2.15
C GLY A 39 -8.41 -28.26 1.05
N ILE A 40 -8.89 -28.27 -0.20
CA ILE A 40 -8.11 -28.70 -1.35
C ILE A 40 -7.57 -27.45 -2.05
N CYS A 41 -6.32 -27.09 -1.76
CA CYS A 41 -5.67 -25.95 -2.38
C CYS A 41 -5.06 -26.35 -3.72
N SER A 42 -5.36 -25.60 -4.79
CA SER A 42 -4.70 -25.72 -6.09
C SER A 42 -3.95 -24.43 -6.45
N THR A 43 -2.72 -24.55 -6.96
CA THR A 43 -2.01 -23.44 -7.64
C THR A 43 -2.27 -23.43 -9.16
N GLY A 44 -3.39 -24.00 -9.61
CA GLY A 44 -3.69 -24.19 -11.03
C GLY A 44 -4.12 -22.93 -11.77
N PHE A 45 -3.38 -22.59 -12.83
CA PHE A 45 -3.69 -21.52 -13.78
C PHE A 45 -3.21 -21.88 -15.19
N GLU A 46 -3.91 -21.40 -16.22
CA GLU A 46 -3.74 -21.87 -17.61
C GLU A 46 -2.41 -21.46 -18.26
N GLY A 47 -1.88 -20.29 -17.88
CA GLY A 47 -0.70 -19.67 -18.53
C GLY A 47 0.65 -20.34 -18.27
N ASN A 48 0.70 -21.54 -17.67
CA ASN A 48 1.95 -22.24 -17.37
C ASN A 48 1.78 -23.76 -17.48
N THR A 49 2.71 -24.44 -18.17
CA THR A 49 2.70 -25.91 -18.28
C THR A 49 2.77 -26.60 -16.92
N CYS A 50 3.47 -26.01 -15.94
CA CYS A 50 3.58 -26.58 -14.59
C CYS A 50 2.26 -26.55 -13.78
N ASN A 51 1.29 -25.71 -14.19
CA ASN A 51 0.10 -25.41 -13.37
C ASN A 51 -1.24 -25.68 -14.10
N MET A 52 -1.26 -25.72 -15.43
CA MET A 52 -2.51 -25.77 -16.22
C MET A 52 -3.42 -26.98 -15.91
N HIS A 53 -2.87 -28.08 -15.42
CA HIS A 53 -3.58 -29.33 -15.11
C HIS A 53 -3.96 -29.49 -13.63
N LEU A 54 -3.43 -28.66 -12.72
CA LEU A 54 -3.57 -28.87 -11.27
C LEU A 54 -5.01 -28.77 -10.77
N ASN A 55 -5.85 -27.95 -11.42
CA ASN A 55 -7.28 -27.85 -11.07
C ASN A 55 -8.02 -29.16 -11.34
N ALA A 56 -7.69 -29.88 -12.42
CA ALA A 56 -8.26 -31.18 -12.73
C ALA A 56 -7.76 -32.27 -11.75
N LEU A 57 -6.49 -32.21 -11.33
CA LEU A 57 -5.97 -33.09 -10.28
C LEU A 57 -6.63 -32.81 -8.91
N ALA A 58 -6.89 -31.55 -8.59
CA ALA A 58 -7.62 -31.15 -7.38
C ALA A 58 -9.10 -31.61 -7.39
N ASP A 59 -9.75 -31.58 -8.56
CA ASP A 59 -11.10 -32.11 -8.72
C ASP A 59 -11.13 -33.64 -8.58
N ARG A 60 -10.17 -34.35 -9.19
CA ARG A 60 -10.03 -35.80 -9.00
C ARG A 60 -9.72 -36.19 -7.56
N LEU A 61 -8.90 -35.41 -6.85
CA LEU A 61 -8.64 -35.59 -5.43
C LEU A 61 -9.91 -35.38 -4.58
N LYS A 62 -10.76 -34.41 -4.95
CA LYS A 62 -12.08 -34.21 -4.34
C LYS A 62 -13.00 -35.40 -4.59
N GLU A 63 -12.98 -35.98 -5.79
CA GLU A 63 -13.75 -37.19 -6.13
C GLU A 63 -13.26 -38.41 -5.33
N GLY A 64 -11.95 -38.59 -5.14
CA GLY A 64 -11.35 -39.64 -4.33
C GLY A 64 -11.69 -39.59 -2.82
N MET A 65 -12.17 -38.45 -2.33
CA MET A 65 -12.76 -38.29 -0.99
C MET A 65 -14.24 -38.72 -0.93
N GLY A 66 -14.94 -38.71 -2.06
CA GLY A 66 -16.33 -39.11 -2.19
C GLY A 66 -16.56 -40.53 -1.67
N GLY A 67 -17.49 -40.68 -0.73
CA GLY A 67 -17.78 -41.96 -0.08
C GLY A 67 -16.85 -42.36 1.07
N ARG A 68 -15.78 -41.60 1.37
CA ARG A 68 -14.87 -41.85 2.51
C ARG A 68 -15.24 -41.10 3.79
N GLY A 69 -16.41 -40.49 3.84
CA GLY A 69 -16.84 -39.68 5.00
C GLY A 69 -16.12 -38.34 5.16
N LEU A 70 -15.39 -37.88 4.14
CA LEU A 70 -14.74 -36.57 4.07
C LEU A 70 -15.53 -35.61 3.18
N VAL A 71 -15.39 -34.30 3.38
CA VAL A 71 -15.94 -33.25 2.51
C VAL A 71 -14.80 -32.42 1.92
N GLY A 72 -14.53 -32.59 0.62
CA GLY A 72 -13.49 -31.83 -0.09
C GLY A 72 -13.98 -30.48 -0.60
N LEU A 73 -13.39 -29.39 -0.11
CA LEU A 73 -13.69 -28.02 -0.52
C LEU A 73 -12.48 -27.41 -1.24
N ARG A 74 -12.59 -27.28 -2.58
CA ARG A 74 -11.52 -26.73 -3.41
C ARG A 74 -11.46 -25.22 -3.29
N PHE A 75 -10.25 -24.70 -3.08
CA PHE A 75 -9.92 -23.30 -3.25
C PHE A 75 -8.61 -23.16 -4.04
N ASN A 76 -8.32 -21.94 -4.49
CA ASN A 76 -7.14 -21.66 -5.30
C ASN A 76 -6.26 -20.62 -4.61
N THR A 77 -4.96 -20.72 -4.87
CA THR A 77 -3.98 -19.66 -4.59
C THR A 77 -3.16 -19.38 -5.85
N ILE A 78 -2.41 -18.29 -5.84
CA ILE A 78 -1.64 -17.82 -6.99
C ILE A 78 -0.46 -18.73 -7.33
N GLY A 79 0.11 -18.54 -8.52
CA GLY A 79 1.37 -19.14 -8.92
C GLY A 79 2.05 -18.28 -9.96
N ILE A 80 3.37 -18.36 -10.05
CA ILE A 80 4.18 -17.66 -11.05
C ILE A 80 5.04 -18.71 -11.79
N SER A 81 5.17 -18.54 -13.10
CA SER A 81 6.05 -19.38 -13.91
C SER A 81 7.46 -18.78 -13.94
N ASP A 82 8.38 -19.35 -13.16
CA ASP A 82 9.80 -19.03 -13.23
C ASP A 82 10.35 -19.13 -14.67
N GLY A 83 9.88 -20.13 -15.44
CA GLY A 83 10.28 -20.34 -16.83
C GLY A 83 9.88 -19.21 -17.77
N ILE A 84 8.68 -18.64 -17.62
CA ILE A 84 8.19 -17.53 -18.46
C ILE A 84 8.78 -16.20 -18.00
N THR A 85 8.93 -15.98 -16.69
CA THR A 85 9.41 -14.68 -16.17
C THR A 85 10.93 -14.48 -16.28
N ASN A 86 11.70 -15.52 -16.60
CA ASN A 86 13.15 -15.47 -16.62
C ASN A 86 13.70 -14.44 -17.63
N GLY A 87 14.73 -13.69 -17.24
CA GLY A 87 15.31 -12.61 -18.06
C GLY A 87 14.38 -11.40 -18.25
N THR A 88 13.34 -11.24 -17.43
CA THR A 88 12.42 -10.09 -17.42
C THR A 88 12.24 -9.54 -16.00
N ALA A 89 11.73 -8.31 -15.88
CA ALA A 89 11.36 -7.72 -14.59
C ALA A 89 10.33 -8.54 -13.79
N GLY A 90 9.57 -9.44 -14.44
CA GLY A 90 8.65 -10.35 -13.78
C GLY A 90 9.32 -11.32 -12.78
N MET A 91 10.61 -11.62 -12.97
CA MET A 91 11.37 -12.51 -12.09
C MET A 91 11.50 -11.97 -10.65
N ARG A 92 11.34 -10.65 -10.45
CA ARG A 92 11.26 -10.03 -9.10
C ARG A 92 10.10 -10.55 -8.26
N TYR A 93 9.02 -11.02 -8.88
CA TYR A 93 7.84 -11.53 -8.17
C TYR A 93 7.94 -13.04 -7.85
N SER A 94 8.88 -13.76 -8.49
CA SER A 94 9.03 -15.22 -8.33
C SER A 94 9.19 -15.62 -6.86
N LEU A 95 10.28 -15.23 -6.18
CA LEU A 95 10.53 -15.69 -4.81
C LEU A 95 9.46 -15.19 -3.83
N VAL A 96 8.96 -13.96 -4.03
CA VAL A 96 7.89 -13.35 -3.21
C VAL A 96 6.60 -14.17 -3.28
N SER A 97 6.30 -14.82 -4.41
CA SER A 97 5.14 -15.70 -4.53
C SER A 97 5.15 -16.88 -3.54
N ARG A 98 6.32 -17.29 -3.01
CA ARG A 98 6.41 -18.31 -1.94
C ARG A 98 5.62 -17.88 -0.69
N GLU A 99 5.82 -16.65 -0.23
CA GLU A 99 5.12 -16.11 0.95
C GLU A 99 3.64 -15.92 0.65
N LEU A 100 3.31 -15.29 -0.49
CA LEU A 100 1.92 -15.07 -0.88
C LEU A 100 1.12 -16.38 -0.97
N ILE A 101 1.75 -17.47 -1.44
CA ILE A 101 1.14 -18.80 -1.46
C ILE A 101 0.95 -19.33 -0.03
N ALA A 102 1.96 -19.22 0.83
CA ALA A 102 1.87 -19.67 2.21
C ALA A 102 0.75 -18.94 2.96
N ASP A 103 0.77 -17.60 2.93
CA ASP A 103 -0.18 -16.73 3.62
C ASP A 103 -1.61 -16.92 3.11
N SER A 104 -1.79 -17.12 1.80
CA SER A 104 -3.12 -17.38 1.21
C SER A 104 -3.71 -18.72 1.65
N ILE A 105 -2.88 -19.78 1.75
CA ILE A 105 -3.32 -21.08 2.25
C ILE A 105 -3.65 -20.98 3.75
N GLU A 106 -2.80 -20.30 4.51
CA GLU A 106 -2.96 -20.08 5.95
C GLU A 106 -4.27 -19.34 6.25
N ALA A 107 -4.50 -18.19 5.62
CA ALA A 107 -5.71 -17.39 5.77
C ALA A 107 -6.98 -18.17 5.36
N MET A 108 -6.97 -18.83 4.19
CA MET A 108 -8.13 -19.58 3.71
C MET A 108 -8.49 -20.73 4.64
N ALA A 109 -7.51 -21.53 5.07
CA ALA A 109 -7.73 -22.68 5.94
C ALA A 109 -8.10 -22.28 7.38
N ALA A 110 -7.51 -21.20 7.91
CA ALA A 110 -7.84 -20.68 9.22
C ALA A 110 -9.28 -20.15 9.24
N ALA A 111 -9.63 -19.21 8.35
CA ALA A 111 -10.96 -18.59 8.30
C ALA A 111 -12.09 -19.60 8.04
N HIS A 112 -11.86 -20.57 7.14
CA HIS A 112 -12.84 -21.61 6.83
C HIS A 112 -12.70 -22.87 7.72
N ASN A 113 -11.93 -22.81 8.82
CA ASN A 113 -11.77 -23.89 9.80
C ASN A 113 -11.69 -25.32 9.21
N TYR A 114 -10.95 -25.50 8.11
CA TYR A 114 -10.76 -26.82 7.50
C TYR A 114 -9.99 -27.75 8.45
N ASP A 115 -10.46 -28.98 8.62
CA ASP A 115 -9.87 -29.95 9.54
C ASP A 115 -8.55 -30.53 9.02
N ALA A 116 -8.43 -30.66 7.71
CA ALA A 116 -7.24 -31.12 7.01
C ALA A 116 -6.98 -30.33 5.72
N LEU A 117 -5.78 -30.48 5.15
CA LEU A 117 -5.40 -29.86 3.88
C LEU A 117 -4.79 -30.83 2.86
N ALA A 118 -5.14 -30.65 1.61
CA ALA A 118 -4.49 -31.27 0.45
C ALA A 118 -4.03 -30.16 -0.50
N CYS A 119 -2.72 -29.98 -0.67
CA CYS A 119 -2.20 -28.94 -1.58
C CYS A 119 -1.66 -29.57 -2.86
N VAL A 120 -2.32 -29.27 -3.98
CA VAL A 120 -1.94 -29.68 -5.33
C VAL A 120 -1.09 -28.57 -5.97
N VAL A 121 0.20 -28.82 -6.13
CA VAL A 121 1.22 -27.81 -6.44
C VAL A 121 2.21 -28.29 -7.50
N GLY A 122 2.66 -27.40 -8.39
CA GLY A 122 3.46 -27.81 -9.56
C GLY A 122 4.74 -27.02 -9.85
N CYS A 123 4.75 -25.69 -9.71
CA CYS A 123 5.91 -24.87 -10.09
C CYS A 123 6.83 -24.56 -8.90
N ASP A 124 8.10 -24.25 -9.17
CA ASP A 124 9.22 -24.03 -8.24
C ASP A 124 8.84 -23.53 -6.84
N LYS A 125 8.16 -22.38 -6.75
CA LYS A 125 7.86 -21.68 -5.48
C LYS A 125 6.57 -22.16 -4.80
N ASN A 126 5.77 -22.99 -5.47
CA ASN A 126 4.48 -23.48 -4.97
C ASN A 126 4.68 -24.49 -3.82
N MET A 127 5.54 -25.50 -4.03
CA MET A 127 5.83 -26.55 -3.04
C MET A 127 6.30 -25.98 -1.69
N PRO A 128 7.34 -25.11 -1.63
CA PRO A 128 7.75 -24.54 -0.35
C PRO A 128 6.69 -23.65 0.30
N GLY A 129 5.91 -22.88 -0.47
CA GLY A 129 4.81 -22.09 0.09
C GLY A 129 3.73 -22.95 0.74
N ALA A 130 3.34 -24.05 0.09
CA ALA A 130 2.37 -25.00 0.65
C ALA A 130 2.90 -25.71 1.91
N LEU A 131 4.15 -26.18 1.90
CA LEU A 131 4.78 -26.83 3.06
C LEU A 131 4.92 -25.86 4.24
N MET A 132 5.25 -24.59 3.99
CA MET A 132 5.26 -23.54 5.02
C MET A 132 3.86 -23.34 5.63
N ALA A 133 2.80 -23.22 4.82
CA ALA A 133 1.44 -23.08 5.34
C ALA A 133 0.99 -24.29 6.17
N MET A 134 1.27 -25.52 5.72
CA MET A 134 1.01 -26.75 6.46
C MET A 134 1.72 -26.73 7.82
N ALA A 135 3.00 -26.33 7.85
CA ALA A 135 3.81 -26.25 9.06
C ALA A 135 3.32 -25.16 10.05
N ARG A 136 2.85 -24.01 9.55
CA ARG A 136 2.29 -22.92 10.36
C ARG A 136 0.93 -23.29 10.97
N LEU A 137 0.00 -23.78 10.16
CA LEU A 137 -1.34 -24.22 10.60
C LEU A 137 -1.30 -25.45 11.51
N ASN A 138 -0.34 -26.35 11.26
CA ASN A 138 -0.16 -27.63 11.93
C ASN A 138 -1.46 -28.46 12.03
N ARG A 139 -2.22 -28.56 10.93
CA ARG A 139 -3.39 -29.44 10.79
C ARG A 139 -3.05 -30.62 9.88
N PRO A 140 -3.65 -31.82 10.08
CA PRO A 140 -3.40 -33.00 9.24
C PRO A 140 -3.40 -32.67 7.74
N SER A 141 -2.31 -32.94 7.03
CA SER A 141 -2.19 -32.50 5.64
C SER A 141 -1.17 -33.28 4.84
N LEU A 142 -1.36 -33.33 3.52
CA LEU A 142 -0.37 -33.82 2.57
C LEU A 142 -0.25 -32.89 1.36
N MET A 143 0.92 -32.94 0.72
CA MET A 143 1.19 -32.29 -0.55
C MET A 143 1.09 -33.31 -1.68
N VAL A 144 0.44 -32.93 -2.79
CA VAL A 144 0.41 -33.68 -4.04
C VAL A 144 1.17 -32.88 -5.07
N TYR A 145 2.30 -33.41 -5.55
CA TYR A 145 3.04 -32.78 -6.64
C TYR A 145 2.29 -32.98 -7.96
N GLY A 146 2.19 -31.92 -8.76
CA GLY A 146 1.58 -31.95 -10.10
C GLY A 146 2.30 -32.87 -11.10
N GLY A 147 3.53 -33.26 -10.81
CA GLY A 147 4.33 -34.15 -11.64
C GLY A 147 5.23 -33.44 -12.66
N THR A 148 6.25 -34.16 -13.10
CA THR A 148 7.23 -33.66 -14.08
C THR A 148 6.63 -33.62 -15.49
N ILE A 149 7.08 -32.66 -16.32
CA ILE A 149 6.84 -32.66 -17.76
C ILE A 149 7.60 -33.83 -18.41
N LYS A 150 7.04 -34.39 -19.48
CA LYS A 150 7.75 -35.32 -20.36
C LYS A 150 8.85 -34.60 -21.14
N GLY A 151 9.99 -35.25 -21.33
CA GLY A 151 11.09 -34.70 -22.14
C GLY A 151 10.65 -34.39 -23.58
N GLY A 152 11.03 -33.20 -24.09
CA GLY A 152 10.79 -32.81 -25.47
C GLY A 152 11.68 -33.57 -26.45
N GLN A 153 11.34 -33.59 -27.73
CA GLN A 153 12.17 -34.21 -28.77
C GLN A 153 12.19 -33.40 -30.07
N TYR A 154 13.36 -33.21 -30.67
CA TYR A 154 13.53 -32.61 -31.99
C TYR A 154 14.77 -33.17 -32.69
N LYS A 155 14.63 -33.61 -33.95
CA LYS A 155 15.70 -34.21 -34.77
C LYS A 155 16.56 -35.25 -34.02
N GLY A 156 15.91 -36.13 -33.24
CA GLY A 156 16.57 -37.18 -32.45
C GLY A 156 17.27 -36.73 -31.16
N LYS A 157 17.23 -35.44 -30.81
CA LYS A 157 17.76 -34.91 -29.54
C LYS A 157 16.63 -34.73 -28.52
N GLN A 158 16.88 -35.13 -27.28
CA GLN A 158 16.01 -34.88 -26.13
C GLN A 158 16.16 -33.43 -25.65
N LEU A 159 15.05 -32.70 -25.53
CA LEU A 159 14.99 -31.28 -25.19
C LEU A 159 14.36 -31.05 -23.81
N ASN A 160 14.70 -29.92 -23.21
CA ASN A 160 14.01 -29.35 -22.05
C ASN A 160 13.97 -27.82 -22.16
N ILE A 161 13.46 -27.13 -21.13
CA ILE A 161 13.39 -25.66 -21.11
C ILE A 161 14.76 -24.97 -21.23
N VAL A 162 15.84 -25.58 -20.70
CA VAL A 162 17.21 -25.03 -20.82
C VAL A 162 17.72 -25.10 -22.25
N SER A 163 17.31 -26.09 -23.04
CA SER A 163 17.63 -26.18 -24.48
C SER A 163 17.18 -24.94 -25.27
N CYS A 164 16.12 -24.24 -24.85
CA CYS A 164 15.72 -22.97 -25.46
C CYS A 164 16.74 -21.85 -25.22
N PHE A 165 17.33 -21.79 -24.03
CA PHE A 165 18.35 -20.79 -23.68
C PHE A 165 19.71 -21.12 -24.32
N GLU A 166 20.07 -22.40 -24.40
CA GLU A 166 21.23 -22.88 -25.16
C GLU A 166 21.11 -22.53 -26.66
N ALA A 167 19.94 -22.75 -27.25
CA ALA A 167 19.66 -22.41 -28.64
C ALA A 167 19.70 -20.88 -28.88
N TYR A 168 19.32 -20.06 -27.89
CA TYR A 168 19.49 -18.61 -27.96
C TYR A 168 20.97 -18.20 -27.94
N GLY A 169 21.81 -18.85 -27.12
CA GLY A 169 23.26 -18.65 -27.15
C GLY A 169 23.88 -19.01 -28.50
N GLN A 170 23.50 -20.14 -29.08
CA GLN A 170 23.95 -20.55 -30.42
C GLN A 170 23.49 -19.57 -31.51
N ARG A 171 22.26 -19.03 -31.38
CA ARG A 171 21.70 -18.04 -32.30
C ARG A 171 22.50 -16.74 -32.31
N LEU A 172 22.94 -16.25 -31.15
CA LEU A 172 23.76 -15.03 -31.04
C LEU A 172 25.11 -15.16 -31.77
N LYS A 173 25.66 -16.38 -31.87
CA LYS A 173 26.88 -16.67 -32.64
C LYS A 173 26.65 -16.99 -34.12
N GLY A 174 25.40 -17.20 -34.55
CA GLY A 174 25.09 -17.75 -35.88
C GLY A 174 25.38 -19.26 -36.03
N GLU A 175 25.50 -20.01 -34.93
CA GLU A 175 25.80 -21.45 -34.93
C GLU A 175 24.56 -22.35 -35.15
N ILE A 176 23.35 -21.78 -35.22
CA ILE A 176 22.08 -22.51 -35.39
C ILE A 176 21.18 -21.86 -36.45
N SER A 177 20.44 -22.68 -37.21
CA SER A 177 19.50 -22.19 -38.22
C SER A 177 18.21 -21.62 -37.58
N GLU A 178 17.50 -20.75 -38.31
CA GLU A 178 16.17 -20.27 -37.93
C GLU A 178 15.15 -21.42 -37.77
N GLU A 179 15.28 -22.46 -38.59
CA GLU A 179 14.42 -23.66 -38.53
C GLU A 179 14.66 -24.42 -37.23
N ASP A 180 15.93 -24.71 -36.91
CA ASP A 180 16.30 -25.46 -35.71
C ASP A 180 16.00 -24.67 -34.44
N TYR A 181 16.25 -23.35 -34.42
CA TYR A 181 15.94 -22.49 -33.28
C TYR A 181 14.43 -22.49 -32.97
N LYS A 182 13.58 -22.30 -33.99
CA LYS A 182 12.12 -22.38 -33.82
C LYS A 182 11.64 -23.82 -33.57
N GLY A 183 12.36 -24.80 -34.11
CA GLY A 183 12.15 -26.22 -33.87
C GLY A 183 12.32 -26.58 -32.39
N ILE A 184 13.41 -26.15 -31.77
CA ILE A 184 13.67 -26.37 -30.33
C ILE A 184 12.57 -25.72 -29.49
N ILE A 185 12.26 -24.43 -29.72
CA ILE A 185 11.22 -23.71 -28.96
C ILE A 185 9.86 -24.43 -29.01
N LYS A 186 9.44 -24.92 -30.19
CA LYS A 186 8.16 -25.60 -30.37
C LYS A 186 8.06 -26.97 -29.69
N HIS A 187 9.18 -27.65 -29.44
CA HIS A 187 9.18 -29.04 -28.98
C HIS A 187 9.79 -29.21 -27.57
N ALA A 188 10.35 -28.17 -26.96
CA ALA A 188 10.98 -28.23 -25.64
C ALA A 188 10.00 -28.45 -24.48
N CYS A 189 8.74 -28.02 -24.63
CA CYS A 189 7.68 -28.16 -23.62
C CYS A 189 6.44 -28.84 -24.24
N PRO A 190 6.40 -30.18 -24.30
CA PRO A 190 5.39 -30.90 -25.09
C PRO A 190 4.00 -31.03 -24.44
N GLY A 191 3.80 -30.58 -23.20
CA GLY A 191 2.54 -30.75 -22.46
C GLY A 191 2.61 -30.22 -21.03
N PRO A 192 1.66 -30.59 -20.16
CA PRO A 192 1.66 -30.17 -18.76
C PRO A 192 2.76 -30.86 -17.93
N GLY A 193 3.10 -30.25 -16.79
CA GLY A 193 4.11 -30.71 -15.84
C GLY A 193 5.24 -29.69 -15.62
N ALA A 194 5.98 -29.86 -14.53
CA ALA A 194 7.08 -28.97 -14.17
C ALA A 194 8.38 -29.27 -14.93
N CYS A 195 9.36 -28.37 -14.89
CA CYS A 195 10.63 -28.49 -15.63
C CYS A 195 11.38 -29.80 -15.35
N GLY A 196 11.56 -30.65 -16.37
CA GLY A 196 11.90 -32.07 -16.17
C GLY A 196 13.33 -32.44 -15.72
N GLY A 197 14.23 -31.47 -15.54
CA GLY A 197 15.53 -31.70 -14.89
C GLY A 197 15.42 -31.58 -13.36
N MET A 198 16.51 -31.80 -12.65
CA MET A 198 16.64 -31.57 -11.21
C MET A 198 16.80 -30.07 -10.89
N TYR A 199 15.84 -29.27 -11.36
CA TYR A 199 15.65 -27.86 -11.01
C TYR A 199 14.86 -27.74 -9.70
N THR A 200 14.50 -26.52 -9.27
CA THR A 200 13.85 -26.31 -7.97
C THR A 200 12.56 -27.11 -7.82
N ALA A 201 11.69 -27.17 -8.84
CA ALA A 201 10.44 -27.93 -8.74
C ALA A 201 10.66 -29.41 -8.37
N ASN A 202 11.43 -30.16 -9.17
CA ASN A 202 11.73 -31.55 -8.89
C ASN A 202 12.58 -31.72 -7.61
N THR A 203 13.52 -30.79 -7.32
CA THR A 203 14.30 -30.83 -6.06
C THR A 203 13.38 -30.72 -4.84
N MET A 204 12.45 -29.77 -4.84
CA MET A 204 11.52 -29.54 -3.71
C MET A 204 10.46 -30.63 -3.62
N ALA A 205 10.03 -31.20 -4.75
CA ALA A 205 9.14 -32.36 -4.75
C ALA A 205 9.82 -33.58 -4.12
N SER A 206 11.06 -33.91 -4.55
CA SER A 206 11.84 -35.02 -3.97
C SER A 206 12.14 -34.78 -2.49
N ALA A 207 12.49 -33.56 -2.11
CA ALA A 207 12.71 -33.18 -0.71
C ALA A 207 11.44 -33.30 0.14
N ALA A 208 10.26 -32.98 -0.41
CA ALA A 208 8.98 -33.15 0.29
C ALA A 208 8.63 -34.63 0.53
N GLU A 209 9.02 -35.52 -0.40
CA GLU A 209 8.84 -36.96 -0.25
C GLU A 209 9.79 -37.55 0.80
N ALA A 210 11.05 -37.09 0.84
CA ALA A 210 12.02 -37.44 1.88
C ALA A 210 11.68 -36.85 3.27
N LEU A 211 11.05 -35.66 3.32
CA LEU A 211 10.42 -35.09 4.52
C LEU A 211 9.19 -35.90 4.98
N GLY A 212 8.68 -36.81 4.16
CA GLY A 212 7.46 -37.56 4.45
C GLY A 212 6.15 -36.77 4.27
N MET A 213 6.16 -35.61 3.60
CA MET A 213 4.96 -34.76 3.43
C MET A 213 4.14 -35.07 2.16
N THR A 214 4.57 -36.05 1.35
CA THR A 214 3.83 -36.56 0.18
C THR A 214 3.54 -38.06 0.32
N ILE A 215 2.67 -38.57 -0.56
CA ILE A 215 2.54 -40.00 -0.81
C ILE A 215 3.81 -40.47 -1.57
N PRO A 216 4.29 -41.72 -1.38
CA PRO A 216 5.39 -42.26 -2.18
C PRO A 216 5.14 -42.16 -3.70
N TYR A 217 6.20 -42.00 -4.47
CA TYR A 217 6.25 -41.76 -5.91
C TYR A 217 5.79 -40.36 -6.37
N SER A 218 5.09 -39.59 -5.52
CA SER A 218 4.49 -38.30 -5.90
C SER A 218 5.44 -37.39 -6.64
N SER A 219 6.70 -37.28 -6.17
CA SER A 219 7.73 -36.40 -6.72
C SER A 219 8.28 -36.80 -8.10
N SER A 220 8.22 -38.09 -8.45
CA SER A 220 8.78 -38.62 -9.69
C SER A 220 7.76 -38.82 -10.82
N LEU A 221 6.47 -38.99 -10.50
CA LEU A 221 5.44 -39.26 -11.50
C LEU A 221 5.33 -38.15 -12.56
N GLN A 222 5.17 -38.54 -13.83
CA GLN A 222 4.83 -37.61 -14.91
C GLN A 222 3.44 -36.98 -14.68
N ALA A 223 3.28 -35.71 -15.04
CA ALA A 223 2.01 -34.98 -14.91
C ALA A 223 0.84 -35.58 -15.73
N VAL A 224 1.14 -36.33 -16.79
CA VAL A 224 0.15 -36.95 -17.70
C VAL A 224 -0.05 -38.46 -17.45
N SER A 225 0.60 -39.05 -16.44
CA SER A 225 0.51 -40.49 -16.22
C SER A 225 -0.82 -40.89 -15.54
N PRO A 226 -1.38 -42.08 -15.85
CA PRO A 226 -2.52 -42.62 -15.11
C PRO A 226 -2.27 -42.68 -13.60
N GLN A 227 -1.05 -43.02 -13.20
CA GLN A 227 -0.62 -43.15 -11.81
C GLN A 227 -0.71 -41.83 -11.03
N LYS A 228 -0.50 -40.67 -11.67
CA LYS A 228 -0.71 -39.36 -11.03
C LYS A 228 -2.18 -39.13 -10.68
N GLY A 229 -3.08 -39.71 -11.47
CA GLY A 229 -4.50 -39.76 -11.17
C GLY A 229 -4.83 -40.73 -10.02
N GLU A 230 -4.25 -41.94 -10.04
CA GLU A 230 -4.42 -42.94 -8.98
C GLU A 230 -3.92 -42.43 -7.62
N GLU A 231 -2.84 -41.65 -7.59
CA GLU A 231 -2.38 -40.93 -6.39
C GLU A 231 -3.45 -39.96 -5.85
N CYS A 232 -4.09 -39.19 -6.72
CA CYS A 232 -5.17 -38.27 -6.32
C CYS A 232 -6.38 -39.03 -5.77
N ASP A 233 -6.75 -40.17 -6.37
CA ASP A 233 -7.84 -41.04 -5.90
C ASP A 233 -7.51 -41.66 -4.52
N ALA A 234 -6.24 -42.01 -4.29
CA ALA A 234 -5.75 -42.59 -3.05
C ALA A 234 -5.58 -41.56 -1.92
N ALA A 235 -5.30 -40.29 -2.24
CA ALA A 235 -5.04 -39.24 -1.25
C ALA A 235 -6.15 -39.08 -0.19
N GLY A 236 -7.42 -39.28 -0.57
CA GLY A 236 -8.54 -39.26 0.38
C GLY A 236 -8.45 -40.33 1.48
N ALA A 237 -7.84 -41.48 1.21
CA ALA A 237 -7.63 -42.53 2.22
C ALA A 237 -6.56 -42.12 3.24
N TYR A 238 -5.44 -41.54 2.77
CA TYR A 238 -4.38 -41.05 3.63
C TYR A 238 -4.83 -39.86 4.48
N LEU A 239 -5.60 -38.92 3.92
CA LEU A 239 -6.14 -37.78 4.69
C LEU A 239 -7.12 -38.21 5.78
N LEU A 240 -7.98 -39.20 5.52
CA LEU A 240 -8.80 -39.81 6.57
C LEU A 240 -7.91 -40.44 7.66
N ARG A 241 -6.86 -41.18 7.27
CA ARG A 241 -5.95 -41.82 8.21
C ARG A 241 -5.16 -40.83 9.06
N LEU A 242 -4.73 -39.70 8.49
CA LEU A 242 -4.07 -38.61 9.21
C LEU A 242 -5.02 -37.94 10.21
N LEU A 243 -6.30 -37.78 9.87
CA LEU A 243 -7.34 -37.27 10.78
C LEU A 243 -7.65 -38.25 11.93
N GLU A 244 -7.67 -39.57 11.66
CA GLU A 244 -7.83 -40.60 12.69
C GLU A 244 -6.64 -40.64 13.68
N LEU A 245 -5.42 -40.53 13.15
CA LEU A 245 -4.20 -40.50 13.95
C LEU A 245 -3.97 -39.15 14.64
N ASP A 246 -4.65 -38.09 14.19
CA ASP A 246 -4.27 -36.70 14.41
C ASP A 246 -2.79 -36.43 14.08
N LEU A 247 -2.25 -37.07 13.04
CA LEU A 247 -0.85 -36.90 12.65
C LEU A 247 -0.70 -35.58 11.87
N LYS A 248 0.04 -34.63 12.44
CA LYS A 248 0.16 -33.25 11.96
C LYS A 248 1.52 -32.99 11.31
N PRO A 249 1.66 -31.93 10.49
CA PRO A 249 2.90 -31.62 9.78
C PRO A 249 4.15 -31.49 10.67
N ARG A 250 4.04 -30.96 11.90
CA ARG A 250 5.18 -30.87 12.84
C ARG A 250 5.53 -32.20 13.53
N ASP A 251 4.63 -33.18 13.49
CA ASP A 251 4.89 -34.55 13.95
C ASP A 251 5.69 -35.36 12.88
N ILE A 252 5.69 -34.88 11.63
CA ILE A 252 6.36 -35.47 10.46
C ILE A 252 7.67 -34.73 10.14
N MET A 253 7.62 -33.40 10.03
CA MET A 253 8.77 -32.54 9.71
C MET A 253 9.66 -32.29 10.94
N VAL A 254 10.22 -33.38 11.48
CA VAL A 254 11.21 -33.39 12.55
C VAL A 254 12.64 -33.22 11.99
N ARG A 255 13.62 -32.99 12.86
CA ARG A 255 15.02 -32.71 12.48
C ARG A 255 15.60 -33.80 11.56
N GLU A 256 15.31 -35.05 11.87
CA GLU A 256 15.75 -36.25 11.14
C GLU A 256 15.15 -36.31 9.73
N ALA A 257 13.89 -35.87 9.57
CA ALA A 257 13.24 -35.78 8.26
C ALA A 257 13.85 -34.66 7.41
N PHE A 258 14.24 -33.53 8.02
CA PHE A 258 15.03 -32.50 7.33
C PHE A 258 16.40 -33.04 6.89
N GLU A 259 17.11 -33.78 7.75
CA GLU A 259 18.40 -34.37 7.38
C GLU A 259 18.27 -35.40 6.24
N ASN A 260 17.24 -36.26 6.26
CA ASN A 260 16.91 -37.17 5.15
C ASN A 260 16.70 -36.41 3.82
N ALA A 261 15.93 -35.30 3.86
CA ALA A 261 15.68 -34.48 2.68
C ALA A 261 16.94 -33.78 2.17
N LEU A 262 17.82 -33.31 3.06
CA LEU A 262 19.10 -32.73 2.68
C LEU A 262 20.03 -33.77 2.02
N VAL A 263 20.12 -34.98 2.58
CA VAL A 263 20.87 -36.10 1.98
C VAL A 263 20.36 -36.40 0.57
N LEU A 264 19.05 -36.50 0.38
CA LEU A 264 18.48 -36.74 -0.95
C LEU A 264 18.78 -35.59 -1.93
N ILE A 265 18.71 -34.32 -1.49
CA ILE A 265 19.08 -33.15 -2.30
C ILE A 265 20.54 -33.24 -2.78
N GLY A 266 21.46 -33.65 -1.90
CA GLY A 266 22.88 -33.86 -2.23
C GLY A 266 23.07 -34.98 -3.26
N VAL A 267 22.53 -36.16 -2.96
CA VAL A 267 22.61 -37.37 -3.82
C VAL A 267 22.09 -37.10 -5.23
N LEU A 268 20.96 -36.37 -5.34
CA LEU A 268 20.28 -36.11 -6.61
C LEU A 268 20.83 -34.93 -7.42
N GLY A 269 21.82 -34.16 -6.91
CA GLY A 269 22.36 -33.00 -7.63
C GLY A 269 21.44 -31.77 -7.62
N GLY A 270 20.64 -31.60 -6.57
CA GLY A 270 19.56 -30.61 -6.43
C GLY A 270 19.90 -29.13 -6.66
N SER A 271 18.85 -28.30 -6.71
CA SER A 271 18.95 -26.85 -6.85
C SER A 271 19.48 -26.16 -5.58
N THR A 272 20.33 -25.14 -5.73
CA THR A 272 20.79 -24.28 -4.61
C THR A 272 19.66 -23.48 -3.96
N ASN A 273 18.56 -23.23 -4.68
CA ASN A 273 17.32 -22.67 -4.13
C ASN A 273 16.78 -23.51 -2.96
N ALA A 274 17.06 -24.83 -2.92
CA ALA A 274 16.62 -25.69 -1.83
C ALA A 274 17.16 -25.24 -0.46
N VAL A 275 18.34 -24.59 -0.41
CA VAL A 275 18.88 -24.00 0.83
C VAL A 275 17.88 -22.98 1.41
N LEU A 276 17.45 -22.02 0.60
CA LEU A 276 16.48 -20.98 0.98
C LEU A 276 15.10 -21.55 1.34
N HIS A 277 14.68 -22.62 0.67
CA HIS A 277 13.37 -23.23 0.87
C HIS A 277 13.32 -24.13 2.10
N MET A 278 14.27 -25.04 2.27
CA MET A 278 14.29 -25.97 3.41
C MET A 278 14.44 -25.22 4.74
N MET A 279 15.22 -24.13 4.79
CA MET A 279 15.34 -23.27 5.98
C MET A 279 14.03 -22.53 6.31
N ALA A 280 13.29 -22.08 5.29
CA ALA A 280 11.98 -21.44 5.50
C ALA A 280 10.91 -22.43 5.99
N ILE A 281 10.91 -23.65 5.45
CA ILE A 281 10.02 -24.74 5.90
C ILE A 281 10.40 -25.19 7.33
N ALA A 282 11.70 -25.34 7.64
CA ALA A 282 12.19 -25.66 8.98
C ALA A 282 11.78 -24.60 10.01
N SER A 283 11.97 -23.32 9.68
CA SER A 283 11.51 -22.19 10.52
C SER A 283 9.99 -22.23 10.76
N ALA A 284 9.19 -22.50 9.73
CA ALA A 284 7.73 -22.63 9.84
C ALA A 284 7.28 -23.86 10.68
N ALA A 285 8.07 -24.93 10.68
CA ALA A 285 7.86 -26.13 11.50
C ALA A 285 8.36 -25.97 12.96
N GLY A 286 9.23 -24.98 13.22
CA GLY A 286 9.90 -24.82 14.51
C GLY A 286 11.19 -25.64 14.66
N VAL A 287 11.76 -26.14 13.56
CA VAL A 287 13.00 -26.92 13.54
C VAL A 287 14.21 -26.00 13.27
N PRO A 288 15.29 -26.06 14.07
CA PRO A 288 16.50 -25.30 13.81
C PRO A 288 17.28 -25.89 12.63
N LEU A 289 17.52 -25.07 11.61
CA LEU A 289 18.33 -25.40 10.44
C LEU A 289 19.12 -24.17 9.96
N SER A 290 20.43 -24.34 9.73
CA SER A 290 21.38 -23.26 9.41
C SER A 290 22.31 -23.65 8.24
N LEU A 291 23.05 -22.69 7.67
CA LEU A 291 23.98 -22.97 6.56
C LEU A 291 25.07 -23.99 6.96
N LYS A 292 25.42 -24.06 8.24
CA LYS A 292 26.39 -25.04 8.75
C LYS A 292 25.87 -26.47 8.63
N ASP A 293 24.55 -26.68 8.77
CA ASP A 293 23.92 -28.00 8.60
C ASP A 293 23.96 -28.43 7.13
N PHE A 294 23.82 -27.51 6.17
CA PHE A 294 23.99 -27.81 4.74
C PHE A 294 25.41 -28.20 4.40
N GLN A 295 26.42 -27.49 4.93
CA GLN A 295 27.82 -27.86 4.70
C GLN A 295 28.13 -29.22 5.32
N ALA A 296 27.79 -29.43 6.59
CA ALA A 296 28.03 -30.70 7.28
C ALA A 296 27.30 -31.90 6.63
N MET A 297 26.15 -31.67 6.00
CA MET A 297 25.49 -32.67 5.16
C MET A 297 26.26 -32.90 3.85
N SER A 298 26.68 -31.83 3.17
CA SER A 298 27.43 -31.91 1.90
C SER A 298 28.75 -32.66 2.07
N ASP A 299 29.50 -32.38 3.15
CA ASP A 299 30.77 -33.02 3.49
C ASP A 299 30.65 -34.56 3.64
N ARG A 300 29.47 -35.05 4.04
CA ARG A 300 29.20 -36.49 4.28
C ARG A 300 28.36 -37.18 3.20
N THR A 301 27.89 -36.46 2.18
CA THR A 301 26.91 -36.96 1.20
C THR A 301 27.45 -36.86 -0.23
N PRO A 302 27.77 -37.97 -0.90
CA PRO A 302 28.27 -37.95 -2.27
C PRO A 302 27.18 -37.56 -3.29
N LEU A 303 27.60 -36.94 -4.39
CA LEU A 303 26.77 -36.77 -5.58
C LEU A 303 26.76 -38.08 -6.38
N LEU A 304 25.58 -38.68 -6.55
CA LEU A 304 25.44 -39.98 -7.23
C LEU A 304 24.62 -39.92 -8.52
N ALA A 305 23.64 -39.00 -8.61
CA ALA A 305 22.70 -38.99 -9.73
C ALA A 305 23.21 -38.22 -10.96
N ASP A 306 23.26 -38.88 -12.11
CA ASP A 306 23.60 -38.34 -13.43
C ASP A 306 22.39 -37.62 -14.08
N LEU A 307 21.77 -36.71 -13.32
CA LEU A 307 20.58 -35.94 -13.72
C LEU A 307 20.95 -34.54 -14.21
N LYS A 308 20.28 -34.08 -15.27
CA LYS A 308 20.34 -32.70 -15.75
C LYS A 308 19.93 -31.75 -14.61
N PRO A 309 20.60 -30.60 -14.44
CA PRO A 309 21.51 -29.97 -15.39
C PRO A 309 22.97 -30.44 -15.34
N SER A 310 23.40 -31.18 -14.32
CA SER A 310 24.81 -31.58 -14.17
C SER A 310 25.18 -32.86 -14.94
N GLY A 311 24.18 -33.71 -15.18
CA GLY A 311 24.27 -35.01 -15.85
C GLY A 311 23.40 -35.15 -17.11
N LYS A 312 23.18 -36.38 -17.58
CA LYS A 312 22.46 -36.67 -18.84
C LYS A 312 20.94 -36.86 -18.72
N TYR A 313 20.45 -37.44 -17.63
CA TYR A 313 19.06 -37.91 -17.49
C TYR A 313 18.08 -36.82 -17.01
N LEU A 314 16.78 -37.07 -17.18
CA LEU A 314 15.66 -36.28 -16.64
C LEU A 314 14.95 -37.03 -15.50
N MET A 315 14.09 -36.33 -14.75
CA MET A 315 13.21 -36.97 -13.74
C MET A 315 12.29 -38.04 -14.36
N ASP A 316 11.94 -37.87 -15.63
CA ASP A 316 11.20 -38.85 -16.43
C ASP A 316 11.93 -40.22 -16.49
N ASP A 317 13.25 -40.19 -16.71
CA ASP A 317 14.06 -41.41 -16.79
C ASP A 317 14.16 -42.09 -15.40
N LEU A 318 14.27 -41.31 -14.32
CA LEU A 318 14.21 -41.83 -12.95
C LEU A 318 12.84 -42.44 -12.63
N CYS A 319 11.74 -41.83 -13.08
CA CYS A 319 10.39 -42.37 -12.91
C CYS A 319 10.24 -43.77 -13.52
N GLN A 320 10.88 -44.02 -14.67
CA GLN A 320 10.84 -45.31 -15.37
C GLN A 320 11.68 -46.40 -14.68
N LEU A 321 12.69 -46.03 -13.89
CA LEU A 321 13.58 -46.95 -13.18
C LEU A 321 13.14 -47.29 -11.74
N GLY A 322 12.07 -46.68 -11.23
CA GLY A 322 11.57 -46.90 -9.86
C GLY A 322 11.32 -45.63 -9.04
N GLY A 323 11.59 -44.46 -9.61
CA GLY A 323 11.29 -43.16 -9.00
C GLY A 323 12.15 -42.82 -7.79
N VAL A 324 11.75 -41.76 -7.08
CA VAL A 324 12.40 -41.32 -5.84
C VAL A 324 12.34 -42.36 -4.71
N PRO A 325 11.26 -43.17 -4.53
CA PRO A 325 11.26 -44.26 -3.56
C PRO A 325 12.39 -45.27 -3.74
N ALA A 326 12.74 -45.62 -4.98
CA ALA A 326 13.83 -46.56 -5.23
C ALA A 326 15.19 -45.98 -4.77
N VAL A 327 15.43 -44.68 -5.00
CA VAL A 327 16.61 -43.96 -4.48
C VAL A 327 16.61 -43.94 -2.96
N LEU A 328 15.49 -43.56 -2.34
CA LEU A 328 15.34 -43.53 -0.88
C LEU A 328 15.60 -44.91 -0.26
N LYS A 329 15.13 -45.99 -0.90
CA LYS A 329 15.39 -47.36 -0.43
C LYS A 329 16.87 -47.72 -0.49
N THR A 330 17.56 -47.41 -1.59
CA THR A 330 19.01 -47.61 -1.69
C THR A 330 19.75 -46.85 -0.59
N LEU A 331 19.45 -45.56 -0.41
CA LEU A 331 20.12 -44.73 0.61
C LEU A 331 19.83 -45.20 2.05
N LEU A 332 18.64 -45.75 2.32
CA LEU A 332 18.31 -46.36 3.60
C LEU A 332 19.10 -47.66 3.85
N GLN A 333 19.30 -48.49 2.82
CA GLN A 333 20.11 -49.72 2.92
C GLN A 333 21.59 -49.43 3.14
N GLU A 334 22.11 -48.35 2.55
CA GLU A 334 23.47 -47.85 2.76
C GLU A 334 23.65 -47.07 4.07
N GLY A 335 22.60 -46.96 4.91
CA GLY A 335 22.66 -46.30 6.22
C GLY A 335 22.77 -44.76 6.17
N LEU A 336 22.44 -44.14 5.04
CA LEU A 336 22.51 -42.68 4.84
C LEU A 336 21.22 -41.95 5.25
N LEU A 337 20.13 -42.68 5.54
CA LEU A 337 18.83 -42.12 5.94
C LEU A 337 18.35 -42.72 7.26
N THR A 338 17.60 -41.92 8.03
CA THR A 338 16.88 -42.37 9.22
C THR A 338 15.52 -42.95 8.80
N GLY A 339 15.32 -44.25 8.98
CA GLY A 339 14.12 -44.97 8.54
C GLY A 339 12.88 -44.78 9.41
N ASP A 340 13.05 -44.44 10.69
CA ASP A 340 11.97 -44.45 11.69
C ASP A 340 11.10 -43.18 11.69
N VAL A 341 11.39 -42.19 10.83
CA VAL A 341 10.61 -40.96 10.71
C VAL A 341 9.21 -41.24 10.15
N LEU A 342 8.18 -40.69 10.77
CA LEU A 342 6.79 -40.83 10.30
C LEU A 342 6.55 -40.02 9.01
N THR A 343 5.60 -40.46 8.19
CA THR A 343 5.19 -39.77 6.97
C THR A 343 3.67 -39.56 6.91
N ALA A 344 3.23 -38.80 5.90
CA ALA A 344 1.84 -38.52 5.55
C ALA A 344 1.01 -39.78 5.21
N THR A 345 1.63 -40.97 5.10
CA THR A 345 0.91 -42.24 4.99
C THR A 345 0.44 -42.80 6.34
N GLY A 346 0.93 -42.24 7.46
CA GLY A 346 0.75 -42.78 8.81
C GLY A 346 1.63 -43.99 9.13
N ARG A 347 2.72 -44.17 8.37
CA ARG A 347 3.76 -45.20 8.53
C ARG A 347 5.15 -44.55 8.58
N SER A 348 6.18 -45.28 9.02
CA SER A 348 7.56 -44.80 8.94
C SER A 348 8.09 -44.80 7.51
N LEU A 349 9.17 -44.05 7.25
CA LEU A 349 9.85 -44.05 5.95
C LEU A 349 10.31 -45.47 5.58
N ALA A 350 10.88 -46.23 6.52
CA ALA A 350 11.28 -47.62 6.30
C ALA A 350 10.09 -48.54 5.94
N GLU A 351 8.96 -48.41 6.62
CA GLU A 351 7.74 -49.18 6.32
C GLU A 351 7.18 -48.87 4.92
N ASN A 352 7.24 -47.61 4.49
CA ASN A 352 6.82 -47.21 3.15
C ASN A 352 7.75 -47.73 2.04
N LEU A 353 9.04 -47.93 2.34
CA LEU A 353 10.06 -48.39 1.38
C LEU A 353 10.25 -49.92 1.37
N ALA A 354 9.65 -50.65 2.32
CA ALA A 354 9.83 -52.10 2.47
C ALA A 354 9.51 -52.89 1.19
N GLU A 355 8.41 -52.56 0.50
CA GLU A 355 7.94 -53.26 -0.72
C GLU A 355 8.39 -52.60 -2.03
N VAL A 356 9.02 -51.42 -1.97
CA VAL A 356 9.53 -50.69 -3.14
C VAL A 356 10.65 -51.47 -3.83
N ALA A 357 10.63 -51.57 -5.17
CA ALA A 357 11.74 -52.17 -5.92
C ALA A 357 12.99 -51.27 -5.87
N LEU A 358 14.17 -51.89 -5.80
CA LEU A 358 15.44 -51.17 -5.98
C LEU A 358 15.63 -50.78 -7.46
N LEU A 359 16.48 -49.79 -7.69
CA LEU A 359 17.01 -49.48 -9.02
C LEU A 359 17.77 -50.73 -9.54
N GLY A 360 17.41 -51.23 -10.72
CA GLY A 360 18.00 -52.47 -11.27
C GLY A 360 19.49 -52.33 -11.59
N GLU A 361 20.28 -53.40 -11.42
CA GLU A 361 21.76 -53.35 -11.41
C GLU A 361 22.42 -52.79 -12.69
N GLU A 362 21.75 -52.84 -13.85
CA GLU A 362 22.28 -52.38 -15.14
C GLU A 362 22.15 -50.86 -15.39
N GLN A 363 21.47 -50.12 -14.51
CA GLN A 363 21.30 -48.66 -14.66
C GLN A 363 22.55 -47.86 -14.27
N ASP A 364 22.81 -46.74 -14.95
CA ASP A 364 23.91 -45.83 -14.64
C ASP A 364 23.46 -44.39 -14.30
N LEU A 365 22.16 -44.21 -14.00
CA LEU A 365 21.57 -42.94 -13.55
C LEU A 365 21.98 -42.62 -12.11
N LEU A 366 21.86 -43.56 -11.17
CA LEU A 366 22.34 -43.44 -9.80
C LEU A 366 23.62 -44.27 -9.63
N ARG A 367 24.76 -43.61 -9.42
CA ARG A 367 26.04 -44.29 -9.19
C ARG A 367 26.09 -44.96 -7.81
N PRO A 368 26.80 -46.10 -7.66
CA PRO A 368 27.03 -46.71 -6.36
C PRO A 368 28.00 -45.85 -5.51
N LEU A 369 27.93 -45.97 -4.18
CA LEU A 369 28.81 -45.25 -3.25
C LEU A 369 30.30 -45.53 -3.45
N SER A 370 30.65 -46.67 -4.06
CA SER A 370 32.03 -47.02 -4.41
C SER A 370 32.58 -46.28 -5.64
N ASN A 371 31.72 -45.60 -6.42
CA ASN A 371 32.11 -44.87 -7.64
C ASN A 371 31.20 -43.62 -7.86
N PRO A 372 31.18 -42.67 -6.91
CA PRO A 372 30.32 -41.49 -6.98
C PRO A 372 30.77 -40.53 -8.08
N ILE A 373 29.88 -39.62 -8.51
CA ILE A 373 30.23 -38.54 -9.45
C ILE A 373 31.16 -37.53 -8.76
N LYS A 374 30.90 -37.24 -7.48
CA LYS A 374 31.73 -36.42 -6.59
C LYS A 374 31.59 -36.98 -5.17
N ALA A 375 32.71 -37.13 -4.46
CA ALA A 375 32.75 -37.81 -3.15
C ALA A 375 31.99 -37.07 -2.04
N ASP A 376 31.89 -35.75 -2.18
CA ASP A 376 31.15 -34.81 -1.34
C ASP A 376 30.11 -34.05 -2.19
N GLY A 377 29.13 -33.43 -1.54
CA GLY A 377 27.98 -32.83 -2.20
C GLY A 377 28.33 -31.63 -3.09
N HIS A 378 27.45 -31.31 -4.04
CA HIS A 378 27.65 -30.20 -4.97
C HIS A 378 27.27 -28.84 -4.40
N ILE A 379 26.46 -28.78 -3.33
CA ILE A 379 26.14 -27.52 -2.64
C ILE A 379 27.27 -27.22 -1.67
N GLN A 380 27.93 -26.07 -1.86
CA GLN A 380 29.08 -25.66 -1.04
C GLN A 380 28.78 -24.28 -0.44
N ILE A 381 29.07 -24.10 0.83
CA ILE A 381 28.81 -22.87 1.59
C ILE A 381 30.13 -22.12 1.76
N LEU A 382 30.22 -20.94 1.17
CA LEU A 382 31.45 -20.13 1.22
C LEU A 382 31.28 -18.96 2.21
N TYR A 383 32.27 -18.75 3.06
CA TYR A 383 32.34 -17.64 4.02
C TYR A 383 33.57 -16.76 3.73
N GLY A 384 33.61 -15.54 4.27
CA GLY A 384 34.81 -14.71 4.21
C GLY A 384 34.48 -13.23 4.34
N ASN A 385 35.46 -12.35 4.09
CA ASN A 385 35.24 -10.91 4.18
C ASN A 385 34.26 -10.39 3.11
N LEU A 386 34.10 -11.08 1.97
CA LEU A 386 33.11 -10.74 0.95
C LEU A 386 31.69 -11.26 1.28
N ALA A 387 31.59 -12.41 1.96
CA ALA A 387 30.33 -13.06 2.34
C ALA A 387 30.31 -13.46 3.84
N PRO A 388 30.27 -12.50 4.78
CA PRO A 388 30.47 -12.80 6.20
C PRO A 388 29.29 -13.53 6.86
N LYS A 389 28.08 -13.50 6.28
CA LYS A 389 26.96 -14.38 6.67
C LYS A 389 26.87 -15.65 5.82
N GLY A 390 27.77 -15.83 4.86
CA GLY A 390 27.81 -16.94 3.91
C GLY A 390 27.29 -16.59 2.52
N GLY A 391 27.65 -17.44 1.55
CA GLY A 391 27.10 -17.52 0.20
C GLY A 391 27.00 -18.99 -0.22
N VAL A 392 26.18 -19.29 -1.24
CA VAL A 392 25.89 -20.67 -1.68
C VAL A 392 26.42 -20.88 -3.09
N ALA A 393 27.32 -21.84 -3.25
CA ALA A 393 27.91 -22.24 -4.51
C ALA A 393 27.39 -23.61 -4.99
N LYS A 394 27.42 -23.84 -6.31
CA LYS A 394 27.21 -25.17 -6.92
C LYS A 394 28.50 -25.61 -7.61
N ILE A 395 29.16 -26.62 -7.06
CA ILE A 395 30.46 -27.15 -7.52
C ILE A 395 30.28 -28.62 -7.92
N THR A 396 30.32 -28.91 -9.22
CA THR A 396 30.10 -30.27 -9.73
C THR A 396 31.36 -31.13 -9.80
N GLY A 397 32.54 -30.54 -9.52
CA GLY A 397 33.85 -31.18 -9.55
C GLY A 397 34.56 -31.07 -10.89
N LYS A 398 33.91 -30.47 -11.89
CA LYS A 398 34.45 -30.21 -13.25
C LYS A 398 35.17 -28.86 -13.35
N GLU A 399 34.96 -27.98 -12.37
CA GLU A 399 35.38 -26.58 -12.36
C GLU A 399 36.78 -26.39 -11.75
N GLY A 400 37.23 -27.32 -10.90
CA GLY A 400 38.42 -27.18 -10.06
C GLY A 400 38.08 -26.77 -8.62
N LEU A 401 39.10 -26.60 -7.77
CA LEU A 401 38.92 -26.30 -6.33
C LEU A 401 39.16 -24.83 -5.97
N ARG A 402 39.76 -24.03 -6.85
CA ARG A 402 40.06 -22.61 -6.60
C ARG A 402 39.95 -21.80 -7.89
N PHE A 403 39.40 -20.59 -7.79
CA PHE A 403 39.39 -19.59 -8.84
C PHE A 403 39.84 -18.24 -8.26
N GLU A 404 40.66 -17.49 -8.98
CA GLU A 404 41.18 -16.20 -8.51
C GLU A 404 41.35 -15.26 -9.71
N GLY A 405 40.84 -14.04 -9.58
CA GLY A 405 40.78 -13.10 -10.70
C GLY A 405 40.31 -11.70 -10.33
N GLN A 406 40.37 -10.79 -11.30
CA GLN A 406 39.95 -9.41 -11.14
C GLN A 406 38.43 -9.24 -11.29
N ALA A 407 37.84 -8.38 -10.47
CA ALA A 407 36.42 -8.12 -10.42
C ALA A 407 35.93 -7.33 -11.64
N ALA A 408 34.92 -7.87 -12.34
CA ALA A 408 34.09 -7.18 -13.31
C ALA A 408 32.73 -6.91 -12.66
N VAL A 409 32.48 -5.67 -12.24
CA VAL A 409 31.38 -5.31 -11.34
C VAL A 409 30.22 -4.68 -12.11
N PHE A 410 28.99 -5.15 -11.85
CA PHE A 410 27.75 -4.68 -12.46
C PHE A 410 26.68 -4.47 -11.38
N ASP A 411 25.94 -3.35 -11.44
CA ASP A 411 24.90 -3.00 -10.47
C ASP A 411 23.51 -3.56 -10.86
N SER A 412 23.42 -4.34 -11.96
CA SER A 412 22.19 -5.02 -12.38
C SER A 412 22.43 -6.15 -13.39
N GLU A 413 21.44 -7.05 -13.54
CA GLU A 413 21.42 -8.08 -14.60
C GLU A 413 21.49 -7.47 -16.02
N GLU A 414 20.87 -6.30 -16.23
CA GLU A 414 20.86 -5.62 -17.53
C GLU A 414 22.22 -5.01 -17.89
N GLU A 415 22.94 -4.47 -16.91
CA GLU A 415 24.32 -4.01 -17.10
C GLU A 415 25.25 -5.16 -17.44
N LEU A 416 25.14 -6.32 -16.77
CA LEU A 416 25.94 -7.49 -17.13
C LEU A 416 25.61 -8.01 -18.53
N ASN A 417 24.33 -8.13 -18.90
CA ASN A 417 23.94 -8.61 -20.23
C ASN A 417 24.49 -7.71 -21.36
N ARG A 418 24.53 -6.39 -21.14
CA ARG A 418 25.21 -5.44 -22.05
C ARG A 418 26.73 -5.65 -22.02
N GLY A 419 27.34 -5.69 -20.84
CA GLY A 419 28.78 -5.92 -20.67
C GLY A 419 29.31 -7.21 -21.29
N ILE A 420 28.53 -8.28 -21.36
CA ILE A 420 28.88 -9.51 -22.09
C ILE A 420 28.84 -9.25 -23.61
N SER A 421 27.79 -8.57 -24.09
CA SER A 421 27.60 -8.26 -25.52
C SER A 421 28.67 -7.27 -26.05
N ASP A 422 29.08 -6.32 -25.21
CA ASP A 422 30.10 -5.30 -25.50
C ASP A 422 31.53 -5.81 -25.30
N GLY A 423 31.73 -7.07 -24.87
CA GLY A 423 33.05 -7.67 -24.66
C GLY A 423 33.80 -7.14 -23.41
N ALA A 424 33.09 -6.54 -22.45
CA ALA A 424 33.67 -6.05 -21.20
C ALA A 424 34.07 -7.20 -20.25
N VAL A 425 33.37 -8.33 -20.31
CA VAL A 425 33.70 -9.56 -19.56
C VAL A 425 34.76 -10.37 -20.32
N LYS A 426 35.85 -10.74 -19.63
CA LYS A 426 37.02 -11.43 -20.18
C LYS A 426 37.37 -12.68 -19.39
N ALA A 427 38.03 -13.63 -20.03
CA ALA A 427 38.59 -14.80 -19.37
C ALA A 427 39.56 -14.40 -18.22
N GLY A 428 39.50 -15.12 -17.10
CA GLY A 428 40.27 -14.84 -15.88
C GLY A 428 39.63 -13.82 -14.93
N GLN A 429 38.40 -13.36 -15.19
CA GLN A 429 37.70 -12.41 -14.31
C GLN A 429 36.70 -13.08 -13.36
N VAL A 430 36.42 -12.39 -12.26
CA VAL A 430 35.31 -12.68 -11.34
C VAL A 430 34.20 -11.67 -11.60
N VAL A 431 33.11 -12.11 -12.20
CA VAL A 431 31.95 -11.27 -12.51
C VAL A 431 31.09 -11.12 -11.26
N VAL A 432 30.91 -9.88 -10.80
CA VAL A 432 30.15 -9.54 -9.59
C VAL A 432 28.87 -8.82 -10.00
N ILE A 433 27.71 -9.40 -9.69
CA ILE A 433 26.38 -8.81 -9.91
C ILE A 433 25.78 -8.48 -8.55
N ARG A 434 25.53 -7.20 -8.29
CA ARG A 434 25.04 -6.73 -6.98
C ARG A 434 23.77 -5.91 -7.10
N TYR A 435 23.12 -5.64 -5.97
CA TYR A 435 21.79 -5.04 -5.89
C TYR A 435 20.71 -5.89 -6.58
N VAL A 436 20.90 -7.22 -6.59
CA VAL A 436 19.91 -8.19 -7.06
C VAL A 436 19.50 -9.18 -5.95
N GLY A 437 19.81 -8.83 -4.69
CA GLY A 437 19.35 -9.51 -3.49
C GLY A 437 17.86 -9.29 -3.16
N PRO A 438 17.40 -9.78 -2.00
CA PRO A 438 16.01 -9.66 -1.56
C PRO A 438 15.45 -8.24 -1.57
N ARG A 439 16.23 -7.24 -1.17
CA ARG A 439 15.83 -5.82 -1.10
C ARG A 439 16.35 -5.01 -2.28
N GLY A 440 17.55 -5.31 -2.77
CA GLY A 440 18.15 -4.64 -3.92
C GLY A 440 17.41 -4.91 -5.23
N GLY A 441 17.03 -6.17 -5.47
CA GLY A 441 16.42 -6.62 -6.74
C GLY A 441 15.15 -5.85 -7.14
N PRO A 442 14.15 -5.70 -6.25
CA PRO A 442 13.87 -6.52 -5.07
C PRO A 442 13.42 -7.96 -5.44
N GLY A 443 13.14 -8.78 -4.44
CA GLY A 443 12.59 -10.13 -4.60
C GLY A 443 13.60 -11.21 -5.01
N MET A 444 14.90 -10.90 -4.93
CA MET A 444 16.00 -11.83 -5.18
C MET A 444 15.84 -12.62 -6.50
N PRO A 445 15.79 -11.95 -7.67
CA PRO A 445 15.55 -12.58 -8.96
C PRO A 445 16.55 -13.72 -9.28
N GLU A 446 16.07 -14.73 -10.03
CA GLU A 446 16.87 -15.84 -10.51
C GLU A 446 17.36 -15.59 -11.95
N MET A 447 18.66 -15.38 -12.08
CA MET A 447 19.31 -15.01 -13.33
C MET A 447 19.77 -16.26 -14.09
N LEU A 448 19.15 -16.55 -15.25
CA LEU A 448 19.60 -17.57 -16.21
C LEU A 448 20.15 -16.96 -17.51
N LYS A 449 19.62 -15.80 -17.91
CA LYS A 449 20.04 -15.12 -19.15
C LYS A 449 21.54 -14.76 -19.17
N PRO A 450 22.15 -14.19 -18.10
CA PRO A 450 23.57 -13.86 -18.14
C PRO A 450 24.47 -15.09 -18.14
N THR A 451 24.04 -16.17 -17.46
CA THR A 451 24.83 -17.40 -17.40
C THR A 451 24.80 -18.15 -18.74
N SER A 452 23.64 -18.19 -19.40
CA SER A 452 23.51 -18.67 -20.77
C SER A 452 24.28 -17.79 -21.78
N ALA A 453 24.35 -16.48 -21.56
CA ALA A 453 25.16 -15.57 -22.39
C ALA A 453 26.68 -15.79 -22.20
N ILE A 454 27.16 -16.04 -20.97
CA ILE A 454 28.56 -16.38 -20.68
C ILE A 454 28.96 -17.74 -21.31
N MET A 455 28.09 -18.75 -21.22
CA MET A 455 28.26 -20.01 -21.94
C MET A 455 28.27 -19.78 -23.45
N GLY A 456 27.35 -18.95 -23.95
CA GLY A 456 27.25 -18.50 -25.34
C GLY A 456 28.44 -17.63 -25.82
N ALA A 457 29.25 -17.07 -24.92
CA ALA A 457 30.50 -16.39 -25.23
C ALA A 457 31.72 -17.32 -25.21
N GLY A 458 31.56 -18.59 -24.84
CA GLY A 458 32.68 -19.53 -24.65
C GLY A 458 33.53 -19.19 -23.43
N LEU A 459 32.93 -18.57 -22.41
CA LEU A 459 33.58 -18.10 -21.18
C LEU A 459 33.20 -18.89 -19.91
N GLY A 460 32.27 -19.87 -20.00
CA GLY A 460 31.68 -20.54 -18.83
C GLY A 460 32.66 -21.27 -17.90
N ASP A 461 33.77 -21.78 -18.44
CA ASP A 461 34.88 -22.41 -17.70
C ASP A 461 36.02 -21.43 -17.34
N LYS A 462 35.92 -20.16 -17.78
CA LYS A 462 36.99 -19.15 -17.74
C LYS A 462 36.68 -17.94 -16.88
N VAL A 463 35.47 -17.83 -16.33
CA VAL A 463 35.07 -16.77 -15.39
C VAL A 463 34.36 -17.37 -14.19
N ALA A 464 34.46 -16.70 -13.05
CA ALA A 464 33.59 -16.95 -11.91
C ALA A 464 32.44 -15.94 -11.86
N LEU A 465 31.35 -16.30 -11.20
CA LEU A 465 30.13 -15.50 -11.05
C LEU A 465 29.75 -15.41 -9.57
N ILE A 466 29.60 -14.19 -9.06
CA ILE A 466 29.26 -13.90 -7.67
C ILE A 466 28.07 -12.95 -7.62
N THR A 467 27.07 -13.23 -6.78
CA THR A 467 25.92 -12.33 -6.60
C THR A 467 25.24 -12.40 -5.23
N ASP A 468 24.63 -11.29 -4.83
CA ASP A 468 23.66 -11.22 -3.72
C ASP A 468 22.27 -11.77 -4.11
N GLY A 469 21.99 -11.93 -5.41
CA GLY A 469 20.79 -12.57 -5.94
C GLY A 469 20.89 -14.10 -6.06
N ARG A 470 20.18 -14.68 -7.04
CA ARG A 470 20.18 -16.12 -7.32
C ARG A 470 20.59 -16.39 -8.77
N PHE A 471 21.34 -17.47 -8.97
CA PHE A 471 21.62 -18.00 -10.31
C PHE A 471 20.77 -19.24 -10.57
N SER A 472 20.32 -19.41 -11.81
CA SER A 472 19.52 -20.58 -12.15
C SER A 472 20.37 -21.83 -12.28
N GLY A 473 19.81 -22.97 -11.86
CA GLY A 473 20.53 -24.24 -11.70
C GLY A 473 21.16 -24.80 -12.97
N GLY A 474 20.77 -24.32 -14.16
CA GLY A 474 21.31 -24.72 -15.46
C GLY A 474 22.71 -24.18 -15.81
N THR A 475 23.49 -23.72 -14.83
CA THR A 475 24.80 -23.09 -15.06
C THR A 475 25.95 -24.03 -14.70
N HIS A 476 27.01 -24.03 -15.52
CA HIS A 476 28.30 -24.68 -15.24
C HIS A 476 29.37 -23.61 -14.92
N GLY A 477 30.33 -23.93 -14.05
CA GLY A 477 31.41 -23.02 -13.64
C GLY A 477 31.32 -22.59 -12.17
N PHE A 478 32.26 -21.74 -11.72
CA PHE A 478 32.25 -21.21 -10.35
C PHE A 478 31.13 -20.19 -10.16
N VAL A 479 29.99 -20.65 -9.65
CA VAL A 479 28.78 -19.83 -9.48
C VAL A 479 28.39 -19.75 -8.02
N VAL A 480 28.44 -18.54 -7.45
CA VAL A 480 28.13 -18.24 -6.05
C VAL A 480 26.96 -17.27 -5.99
N GLY A 481 25.82 -17.72 -5.45
CA GLY A 481 24.67 -16.88 -5.16
C GLY A 481 24.51 -16.63 -3.67
N HIS A 482 23.46 -15.88 -3.31
CA HIS A 482 23.03 -15.66 -1.92
C HIS A 482 24.09 -14.98 -1.03
N VAL A 483 25.06 -14.26 -1.62
CA VAL A 483 26.11 -13.57 -0.85
C VAL A 483 25.48 -12.61 0.14
N SER A 484 25.75 -12.87 1.43
CA SER A 484 25.06 -12.20 2.53
C SER A 484 26.05 -11.53 3.50
N PRO A 485 25.77 -10.30 3.99
CA PRO A 485 24.63 -9.44 3.64
C PRO A 485 24.64 -8.96 2.17
N GLU A 486 23.45 -8.66 1.63
CA GLU A 486 23.30 -8.15 0.26
C GLU A 486 23.86 -6.72 0.11
N ALA A 487 24.09 -6.26 -1.13
CA ALA A 487 24.64 -4.93 -1.37
C ALA A 487 23.72 -3.81 -0.88
N PHE A 488 22.41 -4.00 -0.94
CA PHE A 488 21.42 -3.02 -0.48
C PHE A 488 21.54 -2.75 1.03
N ASP A 489 21.87 -3.77 1.82
CA ASP A 489 22.07 -3.68 3.27
C ASP A 489 23.48 -3.15 3.63
N GLY A 490 24.27 -2.71 2.65
CA GLY A 490 25.66 -2.29 2.84
C GLY A 490 26.63 -3.45 3.08
N GLY A 491 26.27 -4.67 2.66
CA GLY A 491 27.15 -5.82 2.72
C GLY A 491 28.46 -5.62 1.92
N PRO A 492 29.54 -6.37 2.21
CA PRO A 492 30.84 -6.14 1.58
C PRO A 492 30.84 -6.21 0.04
N ILE A 493 29.90 -6.96 -0.56
CA ILE A 493 29.68 -7.00 -2.01
C ILE A 493 29.29 -5.63 -2.62
N ALA A 494 28.70 -4.71 -1.84
CA ALA A 494 28.46 -3.32 -2.25
C ALA A 494 29.76 -2.48 -2.39
N LEU A 495 30.87 -2.96 -1.81
CA LEU A 495 32.15 -2.22 -1.72
C LEU A 495 33.19 -2.69 -2.74
N VAL A 496 32.87 -3.70 -3.56
CA VAL A 496 33.75 -4.17 -4.64
C VAL A 496 33.79 -3.11 -5.75
N GLU A 497 34.98 -2.74 -6.19
CA GLU A 497 35.21 -1.87 -7.34
C GLU A 497 35.82 -2.66 -8.51
N TRP A 498 35.73 -2.11 -9.72
CA TRP A 498 36.25 -2.77 -10.92
C TRP A 498 37.76 -2.94 -10.84
N GLY A 499 38.25 -4.17 -11.03
CA GLY A 499 39.67 -4.51 -10.96
C GLY A 499 40.18 -4.99 -9.60
N ASP A 500 39.37 -4.93 -8.53
CA ASP A 500 39.70 -5.55 -7.24
C ASP A 500 39.97 -7.06 -7.43
N TRP A 501 40.89 -7.65 -6.67
CA TRP A 501 41.13 -9.09 -6.73
C TRP A 501 40.17 -9.86 -5.82
N ILE A 502 39.59 -10.95 -6.33
CA ILE A 502 38.73 -11.86 -5.57
C ILE A 502 39.24 -13.30 -5.75
N SER A 503 39.34 -14.04 -4.64
CA SER A 503 39.59 -15.48 -4.65
C SER A 503 38.42 -16.27 -4.08
N LEU A 504 38.10 -17.37 -4.75
CA LEU A 504 37.14 -18.40 -4.38
C LEU A 504 37.91 -19.70 -4.17
N ASP A 505 37.82 -20.29 -2.98
CA ASP A 505 38.58 -21.48 -2.62
C ASP A 505 37.65 -22.47 -1.90
N ILE A 506 37.31 -23.56 -2.60
CA ILE A 506 36.34 -24.56 -2.14
C ILE A 506 36.95 -25.45 -1.05
N ALA A 507 38.26 -25.72 -1.10
CA ALA A 507 38.93 -26.54 -0.09
C ALA A 507 38.97 -25.88 1.30
N THR A 508 38.93 -24.55 1.35
CA THR A 508 38.88 -23.76 2.59
C THR A 508 37.50 -23.17 2.90
N HIS A 509 36.48 -23.49 2.07
CA HIS A 509 35.14 -22.89 2.13
C HIS A 509 35.16 -21.35 2.15
N SER A 510 36.07 -20.73 1.39
CA SER A 510 36.35 -19.29 1.48
C SER A 510 36.05 -18.48 0.21
N VAL A 511 35.57 -17.26 0.42
CA VAL A 511 35.42 -16.21 -0.60
C VAL A 511 36.00 -14.89 -0.07
N HIS A 512 37.11 -14.46 -0.67
CA HIS A 512 37.93 -13.36 -0.15
C HIS A 512 38.10 -12.23 -1.17
N LEU A 513 37.86 -11.00 -0.73
CA LEU A 513 38.13 -9.76 -1.44
C LEU A 513 39.49 -9.22 -0.97
N HIS A 514 40.46 -9.14 -1.86
CA HIS A 514 41.84 -8.71 -1.56
C HIS A 514 41.96 -7.18 -1.57
N VAL A 515 41.36 -6.54 -0.58
CA VAL A 515 41.37 -5.10 -0.36
C VAL A 515 41.60 -4.83 1.12
N ASP A 516 42.54 -3.93 1.44
CA ASP A 516 42.86 -3.57 2.83
C ASP A 516 41.63 -3.00 3.56
N GLU A 517 41.43 -3.39 4.83
CA GLU A 517 40.24 -3.00 5.62
C GLU A 517 40.09 -1.47 5.72
N ALA A 518 41.19 -0.72 5.78
CA ALA A 518 41.18 0.74 5.80
C ALA A 518 40.62 1.36 4.50
N LEU A 519 40.82 0.71 3.35
CA LEU A 519 40.22 1.12 2.07
C LEU A 519 38.75 0.69 1.99
N LEU A 520 38.40 -0.49 2.52
CA LEU A 520 36.99 -0.90 2.65
C LEU A 520 36.20 0.05 3.54
N ASP A 521 36.76 0.49 4.68
CA ASP A 521 36.17 1.51 5.54
C ASP A 521 36.03 2.85 4.85
N GLN A 522 37.03 3.27 4.05
CA GLN A 522 36.91 4.48 3.24
C GLN A 522 35.77 4.35 2.21
N ARG A 523 35.59 3.19 1.57
CA ARG A 523 34.47 2.92 0.66
C ARG A 523 33.12 2.91 1.39
N ARG A 524 33.03 2.34 2.61
CA ARG A 524 31.84 2.42 3.49
C ARG A 524 31.47 3.86 3.79
N GLN A 525 32.45 4.69 4.17
CA GLN A 525 32.24 6.11 4.51
C GLN A 525 31.87 6.98 3.31
N ARG A 526 32.40 6.70 2.11
CA ARG A 526 32.03 7.39 0.86
C ARG A 526 30.57 7.18 0.46
N GLY A 527 29.93 6.12 0.99
CA GLY A 527 28.51 5.85 0.82
C GLY A 527 28.17 5.38 -0.60
N ALA A 528 28.22 4.06 -0.81
CA ALA A 528 27.52 3.45 -1.94
C ALA A 528 26.02 3.80 -1.82
N SER A 529 25.57 4.79 -2.61
CA SER A 529 24.18 5.25 -2.56
C SER A 529 23.26 4.14 -3.06
N PRO A 530 22.20 3.75 -2.32
CA PRO A 530 21.20 2.83 -2.83
C PRO A 530 20.53 3.42 -4.07
N ARG A 531 20.92 2.93 -5.25
CA ARG A 531 20.30 3.30 -6.53
C ARG A 531 18.97 2.54 -6.65
N LEU A 532 17.90 3.14 -6.13
CA LEU A 532 16.54 2.68 -6.42
C LEU A 532 16.28 2.84 -7.93
N MET A 533 16.12 1.70 -8.61
CA MET A 533 15.64 1.63 -10.00
C MET A 533 14.23 2.25 -10.09
N PRO A 534 13.99 3.25 -10.96
CA PRO A 534 12.65 3.81 -11.15
C PRO A 534 11.69 2.75 -11.72
N GLY A 535 10.49 2.61 -11.15
CA GLY A 535 9.37 1.89 -11.78
C GLY A 535 8.79 0.66 -11.06
N ALA A 536 9.19 0.36 -9.82
CA ALA A 536 8.52 -0.68 -9.02
C ALA A 536 7.37 -0.09 -8.18
N ALA A 537 6.13 -0.43 -8.53
CA ALA A 537 4.95 -0.14 -7.71
C ALA A 537 4.73 -1.21 -6.62
N CYS A 538 4.04 -0.81 -5.54
CA CYS A 538 3.45 -1.64 -4.47
C CYS A 538 4.37 -2.33 -3.41
N SER A 539 4.28 -1.76 -2.20
CA SER A 539 3.90 -2.43 -0.93
C SER A 539 4.69 -3.61 -0.32
N SER A 540 5.85 -4.04 -0.86
CA SER A 540 6.59 -5.19 -0.28
C SER A 540 7.91 -4.85 0.45
N ASN A 541 8.36 -3.60 0.42
CA ASN A 541 9.72 -3.21 0.85
C ASN A 541 10.00 -3.22 2.39
N THR A 542 9.03 -3.58 3.23
CA THR A 542 9.16 -3.66 4.69
C THR A 542 9.39 -5.07 5.25
N CYS A 543 9.16 -6.15 4.48
CA CYS A 543 8.95 -7.49 5.07
C CYS A 543 9.90 -8.60 4.60
N VAL A 544 11.06 -8.31 3.98
CA VAL A 544 12.03 -9.35 3.56
C VAL A 544 13.40 -9.17 4.25
N PRO A 545 13.72 -9.97 5.28
CA PRO A 545 15.04 -9.96 5.91
C PRO A 545 16.15 -10.51 5.00
N SER A 546 17.39 -10.04 5.22
CA SER A 546 18.61 -10.64 4.63
C SER A 546 18.65 -12.14 4.91
N ALA A 547 19.21 -12.96 4.01
CA ALA A 547 19.19 -14.41 4.15
C ALA A 547 19.70 -14.91 5.52
N MET A 548 18.74 -15.40 6.30
CA MET A 548 18.80 -15.99 7.65
C MET A 548 19.06 -15.14 8.90
N PRO A 549 18.46 -15.56 10.05
CA PRO A 549 17.25 -16.39 10.23
C PRO A 549 16.02 -15.54 10.62
N ALA A 550 14.81 -16.03 10.33
CA ALA A 550 13.59 -15.47 10.90
C ALA A 550 13.49 -15.85 12.38
N PRO A 551 13.21 -14.88 13.26
CA PRO A 551 11.82 -14.68 13.68
C PRO A 551 11.31 -13.24 13.42
N ASP A 552 10.14 -12.92 13.99
CA ASP A 552 9.50 -11.58 14.11
C ASP A 552 8.73 -11.00 12.91
N ALA A 553 8.63 -11.69 11.77
CA ALA A 553 7.83 -11.23 10.62
C ALA A 553 6.31 -11.46 10.72
N LEU A 554 5.78 -12.12 11.77
CA LEU A 554 4.38 -12.59 11.80
C LEU A 554 3.71 -12.48 13.19
N ARG A 555 4.02 -11.41 13.93
CA ARG A 555 3.32 -11.07 15.19
C ARG A 555 2.18 -10.06 15.04
N ILE A 556 1.92 -9.56 13.82
CA ILE A 556 1.11 -8.35 13.57
C ILE A 556 -0.12 -8.62 12.65
N TRP A 557 -0.33 -9.85 12.13
CA TRP A 557 -1.45 -10.13 11.21
C TRP A 557 -2.31 -11.38 11.51
N MET A 558 -2.10 -12.07 12.63
CA MET A 558 -2.89 -13.25 13.05
C MET A 558 -3.32 -13.23 14.52
N SER A 559 -3.63 -12.05 15.04
CA SER A 559 -4.12 -11.86 16.42
C SER A 559 -5.63 -11.69 16.54
N SER A 560 -6.36 -11.60 15.41
CA SER A 560 -7.78 -11.25 15.39
C SER A 560 -8.78 -12.42 15.28
N LEU A 561 -8.31 -13.66 15.41
CA LEU A 561 -9.17 -14.86 15.52
C LEU A 561 -8.67 -15.78 16.65
N GLY A 562 -9.33 -15.67 17.80
CA GLY A 562 -8.87 -16.27 19.06
C GLY A 562 -8.98 -17.80 19.15
N ARG A 563 -7.86 -18.46 19.48
CA ARG A 563 -7.57 -18.91 20.85
C ARG A 563 -8.65 -19.42 21.83
N ALA A 564 -9.75 -20.06 21.44
CA ALA A 564 -10.53 -20.87 22.40
C ALA A 564 -10.44 -22.37 22.07
N VAL A 565 -10.38 -23.20 23.13
CA VAL A 565 -10.33 -24.68 23.12
C VAL A 565 -8.95 -25.31 22.81
N LEU A 566 -8.54 -26.24 23.69
CA LEU A 566 -7.25 -26.96 23.78
C LEU A 566 -6.07 -26.08 24.24
N ASP A 567 -5.46 -26.26 25.42
CA ASP A 567 -5.45 -27.43 26.32
C ASP A 567 -5.78 -27.13 27.78
N GLY A 568 -6.36 -28.12 28.44
CA GLY A 568 -6.41 -28.22 29.89
C GLY A 568 -5.46 -29.32 30.40
N GLN A 569 -4.85 -29.07 31.55
CA GLN A 569 -4.14 -30.03 32.40
C GLN A 569 -2.81 -30.62 31.90
N SER A 570 -1.71 -30.01 32.37
CA SER A 570 -0.77 -30.74 33.24
C SER A 570 -0.11 -29.76 34.21
N GLY A 571 0.08 -30.15 35.48
CA GLY A 571 0.60 -29.27 36.54
C GLY A 571 -0.09 -29.45 37.89
N MET A 572 0.12 -30.60 38.54
CA MET A 572 -0.12 -30.75 39.99
C MET A 572 1.05 -30.17 40.80
N ASP A 573 0.81 -29.98 42.11
CA ASP A 573 1.73 -29.60 43.21
C ASP A 573 2.05 -28.09 43.33
N ASN A 574 1.57 -27.36 44.34
CA ASN A 574 1.57 -27.66 45.79
C ASN A 574 0.46 -26.86 46.55
N PRO A 575 0.11 -27.22 47.81
CA PRO A 575 -1.05 -26.66 48.52
C PRO A 575 -0.72 -25.54 49.53
N GLY A 576 -1.73 -24.72 49.88
CA GLY A 576 -1.77 -24.08 51.20
C GLY A 576 -2.50 -22.73 51.30
N ARG A 577 -3.41 -22.63 52.30
CA ARG A 577 -4.10 -21.41 52.78
C ARG A 577 -5.12 -20.80 51.77
N GLY A 578 -6.43 -20.75 51.99
CA GLY A 578 -7.26 -21.14 53.15
C GLY A 578 -7.79 -19.93 53.94
N SER A 579 -9.02 -19.47 53.65
CA SER A 579 -9.95 -18.87 54.64
C SER A 579 -11.36 -18.54 54.07
N SER A 580 -12.39 -19.00 54.80
CA SER A 580 -13.73 -18.40 55.01
C SER A 580 -14.62 -17.90 53.85
N PHE A 581 -15.67 -18.70 53.58
CA PHE A 581 -17.08 -18.28 53.36
C PHE A 581 -17.63 -17.38 54.51
N PRO A 582 -18.76 -16.62 54.41
CA PRO A 582 -20.06 -17.13 53.92
C PRO A 582 -21.11 -16.19 53.24
N CYS A 583 -21.87 -16.80 52.32
CA CYS A 583 -23.34 -16.89 52.23
C CYS A 583 -24.28 -15.69 52.59
N GLY A 584 -25.19 -15.35 51.65
CA GLY A 584 -26.63 -15.56 51.92
C GLY A 584 -27.68 -14.50 51.52
N LYS A 585 -28.58 -14.88 50.58
CA LYS A 585 -30.07 -14.64 50.45
C LYS A 585 -30.46 -14.57 48.94
N ARG A 586 -31.28 -15.45 48.32
CA ARG A 586 -32.70 -15.87 48.53
C ARG A 586 -33.70 -14.70 48.43
N LEU A 587 -34.83 -14.71 47.69
CA LEU A 587 -35.51 -15.70 46.80
C LEU A 587 -35.96 -14.96 45.47
N ASN A 588 -36.84 -15.38 44.54
CA ASN A 588 -37.79 -16.53 44.46
C ASN A 588 -38.24 -16.95 43.02
N THR A 589 -39.10 -17.99 42.99
CA THR A 589 -40.00 -18.57 41.96
C THR A 589 -41.06 -17.60 41.35
N SER A 590 -41.86 -17.88 40.30
CA SER A 590 -42.38 -19.14 39.68
C SER A 590 -42.96 -18.95 38.24
N PHE A 591 -43.01 -20.03 37.44
CA PHE A 591 -43.79 -20.19 36.18
C PHE A 591 -45.29 -20.50 36.43
N PRO A 592 -46.23 -20.35 35.45
CA PRO A 592 -46.67 -21.51 34.65
C PRO A 592 -47.16 -21.26 33.18
N ARG A 593 -47.42 -22.39 32.50
CA ARG A 593 -47.96 -22.68 31.14
C ARG A 593 -49.39 -22.09 30.91
N GLY A 594 -50.02 -22.05 29.71
CA GLY A 594 -49.72 -22.53 28.33
C GLY A 594 -51.00 -22.58 27.46
N CYS A 595 -50.99 -23.29 26.30
CA CYS A 595 -52.11 -23.63 25.37
C CYS A 595 -52.63 -22.53 24.38
N LEU A 596 -53.20 -22.83 23.19
CA LEU A 596 -52.95 -23.85 22.13
C LEU A 596 -53.87 -23.59 20.89
N GLY A 597 -53.38 -23.85 19.66
CA GLY A 597 -54.19 -24.00 18.42
C GLY A 597 -54.58 -22.72 17.65
N ALA A 598 -54.95 -22.75 16.36
CA ALA A 598 -54.82 -23.81 15.32
C ALA A 598 -55.11 -23.25 13.90
N GLY A 599 -54.37 -23.73 12.87
CA GLY A 599 -54.81 -23.89 11.46
C GLY A 599 -54.98 -22.68 10.51
N GLY A 600 -54.58 -22.85 9.24
CA GLY A 600 -55.33 -22.28 8.11
C GLY A 600 -54.63 -21.31 7.12
N ASN A 601 -53.90 -21.85 6.15
CA ASN A 601 -53.84 -21.51 4.71
C ASN A 601 -54.17 -20.10 4.13
N LEU A 602 -53.39 -19.78 3.08
CA LEU A 602 -53.72 -19.07 1.81
C LEU A 602 -53.51 -17.54 1.64
N SER A 603 -52.80 -17.25 0.55
CA SER A 603 -52.96 -16.14 -0.42
C SER A 603 -52.62 -14.68 -0.04
N ALA A 604 -51.63 -14.14 -0.76
CA ALA A 604 -51.60 -12.74 -1.23
C ALA A 604 -52.72 -12.53 -2.31
N PRO A 605 -53.11 -11.30 -2.75
CA PRO A 605 -52.25 -10.10 -2.84
C PRO A 605 -52.95 -8.70 -2.77
N ARG A 606 -52.16 -7.64 -3.07
CA ARG A 606 -52.54 -6.28 -3.57
C ARG A 606 -53.43 -5.37 -2.69
N GLY A 607 -53.04 -4.08 -2.59
CA GLY A 607 -54.05 -3.00 -2.66
C GLY A 607 -53.78 -1.67 -1.91
N LYS A 608 -53.24 -0.69 -2.64
CA LYS A 608 -53.23 0.77 -2.39
C LYS A 608 -54.46 1.35 -1.64
N SER A 609 -54.23 2.28 -0.70
CA SER A 609 -54.77 3.69 -0.66
C SER A 609 -54.50 4.32 0.73
N LYS A 610 -53.83 5.48 0.80
CA LYS A 610 -54.37 6.86 0.85
C LYS A 610 -55.37 7.17 1.99
N PHE A 611 -54.98 8.13 2.82
CA PHE A 611 -55.65 9.38 3.27
C PHE A 611 -55.45 9.58 4.80
N THR A 612 -55.36 10.76 5.44
CA THR A 612 -55.04 12.18 5.16
C THR A 612 -55.65 12.97 6.34
N TYR A 613 -54.83 13.75 7.05
CA TYR A 613 -55.17 14.93 7.89
C TYR A 613 -56.00 14.83 9.20
N LEU A 614 -55.44 15.54 10.19
CA LEU A 614 -55.97 16.41 11.29
C LEU A 614 -57.31 17.15 11.01
N PRO A 615 -57.95 17.93 11.95
CA PRO A 615 -57.47 18.47 13.26
C PRO A 615 -58.52 18.54 14.42
N GLN A 616 -58.10 19.08 15.59
CA GLN A 616 -58.78 20.02 16.55
C GLN A 616 -58.10 19.89 17.95
N ALA A 617 -57.60 20.93 18.67
CA ALA A 617 -58.16 22.23 19.13
C ALA A 617 -59.21 22.08 20.26
N ASP A 618 -59.24 22.84 21.38
CA ASP A 618 -58.29 23.81 21.99
C ASP A 618 -58.70 24.16 23.46
N SER A 619 -57.74 24.63 24.27
CA SER A 619 -57.86 25.58 25.41
C SER A 619 -58.29 25.17 26.85
N ARG A 620 -57.59 25.80 27.82
CA ARG A 620 -57.93 26.13 29.25
C ARG A 620 -57.69 25.07 30.35
N LEU A 621 -57.20 25.39 31.57
CA LEU A 621 -56.55 26.60 32.16
C LEU A 621 -55.98 26.29 33.57
N ARG A 622 -54.88 26.98 33.98
CA ARG A 622 -54.35 27.23 35.38
C ARG A 622 -53.71 26.08 36.19
N GLY A 623 -52.61 26.39 36.90
CA GLY A 623 -52.25 25.68 38.15
C GLY A 623 -50.76 25.60 38.59
N ASN A 624 -50.11 26.74 38.84
CA ASN A 624 -49.00 27.01 39.79
C ASN A 624 -47.94 25.95 40.26
N ASP A 625 -46.72 26.49 40.35
CA ASP A 625 -45.61 26.28 41.30
C ASP A 625 -44.86 24.91 41.32
N ASP A 626 -43.59 24.87 40.92
CA ASP A 626 -42.37 25.32 41.65
C ASP A 626 -42.09 24.54 42.95
N THR A 627 -41.29 23.47 42.86
CA THR A 627 -40.10 23.24 43.72
C THR A 627 -39.29 22.01 43.29
N ILE A 628 -38.02 21.95 43.74
CA ILE A 628 -37.02 20.87 43.48
C ILE A 628 -36.22 21.02 42.16
N PHE A 629 -35.63 22.21 41.95
CA PHE A 629 -34.33 22.34 41.26
C PHE A 629 -33.51 23.52 41.83
N ARG A 630 -33.40 23.59 43.17
CA ARG A 630 -32.60 24.59 43.90
C ARG A 630 -31.91 24.01 45.14
N SER A 631 -30.76 23.34 44.96
CA SER A 631 -29.87 23.05 46.09
C SER A 631 -28.38 22.89 45.75
N PHE A 632 -27.84 23.58 44.73
CA PHE A 632 -26.36 23.68 44.56
C PHE A 632 -25.83 25.05 44.05
N GLN A 633 -26.62 26.11 44.11
CA GLN A 633 -26.15 27.50 43.97
C GLN A 633 -26.48 28.32 45.22
N LYS A 634 -25.54 28.42 46.18
CA LYS A 634 -25.55 29.47 47.24
C LYS A 634 -24.21 29.66 47.99
N LYS A 635 -23.12 29.78 47.23
CA LYS A 635 -21.78 30.31 47.58
C LYS A 635 -21.02 30.31 46.24
N PHE A 636 -20.76 31.41 45.54
CA PHE A 636 -20.50 32.79 45.93
C PHE A 636 -21.17 33.78 44.97
N LEU A 637 -21.88 34.80 45.48
CA LEU A 637 -22.18 36.03 44.74
C LEU A 637 -22.66 37.15 45.70
N LYS A 638 -21.73 38.07 46.01
CA LYS A 638 -21.81 39.39 46.67
C LYS A 638 -20.35 39.85 46.64
N THR A 639 -19.89 40.95 46.02
CA THR A 639 -20.43 42.27 45.60
C THR A 639 -19.59 42.75 44.38
N HIS A 640 -19.84 43.81 43.60
CA HIS A 640 -20.53 45.10 43.77
C HIS A 640 -21.06 45.64 42.41
N GLU A 641 -21.69 46.83 42.42
CA GLU A 641 -22.48 47.41 41.32
C GLU A 641 -21.72 48.34 40.35
N SER A 642 -22.21 48.39 39.11
CA SER A 642 -22.27 49.50 38.13
C SER A 642 -21.27 50.68 38.17
N LYS A 643 -20.74 51.04 36.98
CA LYS A 643 -21.12 52.28 36.26
C LYS A 643 -20.59 52.33 34.82
N SER A 644 -21.07 53.32 34.06
CA SER A 644 -21.08 53.39 32.59
C SER A 644 -19.97 54.25 31.95
N ASN A 645 -19.94 54.20 30.61
CA ASN A 645 -19.33 55.14 29.63
C ASN A 645 -17.89 54.89 29.13
N THR A 646 -17.84 54.55 27.83
CA THR A 646 -16.91 54.92 26.74
C THR A 646 -15.91 56.07 26.96
N PRO A 647 -14.85 56.18 26.11
CA PRO A 647 -13.93 55.14 25.63
C PRO A 647 -12.46 55.58 25.82
N PHE A 648 -11.48 54.68 25.80
CA PHE A 648 -10.07 55.09 25.81
C PHE A 648 -9.20 54.27 24.87
N ILE A 649 -8.46 54.97 23.99
CA ILE A 649 -7.46 54.42 23.09
C ILE A 649 -6.08 54.58 23.74
N PRO A 650 -5.28 53.51 23.86
CA PRO A 650 -3.83 53.60 23.95
C PRO A 650 -3.15 53.04 22.68
N PRO A 651 -1.87 53.38 22.41
CA PRO A 651 -1.48 53.72 21.05
C PRO A 651 -0.50 52.76 20.37
N SER A 652 -0.34 52.97 19.06
CA SER A 652 0.74 52.43 18.23
C SER A 652 2.13 52.61 18.88
N GLY A 653 2.86 51.51 19.08
CA GLY A 653 4.24 51.51 19.56
C GLY A 653 5.05 50.37 18.94
N ALA A 654 6.12 50.70 18.23
CA ALA A 654 6.93 49.73 17.48
C ALA A 654 7.79 48.86 18.40
N PHE A 655 7.64 47.53 18.32
CA PHE A 655 8.56 46.59 18.97
C PHE A 655 9.90 46.55 18.24
N ARG A 656 10.92 47.20 18.83
CA ARG A 656 12.32 47.10 18.39
C ARG A 656 12.83 45.66 18.56
N ARG A 657 13.33 45.07 17.46
CA ARG A 657 14.24 43.92 17.53
C ARG A 657 15.48 44.29 18.37
N LYS A 658 15.88 43.41 19.29
CA LYS A 658 17.21 43.39 19.91
C LYS A 658 17.81 41.99 19.81
N ASN A 659 19.01 41.92 19.25
CA ASN A 659 19.95 40.80 19.29
C ASN A 659 21.33 41.37 19.71
N PRO A 660 22.30 40.57 20.20
CA PRO A 660 22.15 39.54 21.24
C PRO A 660 23.33 39.50 22.27
N ARG A 661 23.11 38.91 23.45
CA ARG A 661 24.11 38.26 24.36
C ARG A 661 25.18 39.19 25.03
N PRO A 662 25.76 38.85 26.20
CA PRO A 662 26.43 37.59 26.54
C PRO A 662 25.91 36.79 27.76
N GLU A 663 26.20 35.49 27.70
CA GLU A 663 26.47 34.49 28.75
C GLU A 663 25.86 34.62 30.16
N LEU A 664 25.00 33.65 30.48
CA LEU A 664 25.19 32.82 31.68
C LEU A 664 24.75 31.38 31.35
N GLN A 665 25.70 30.44 31.26
CA GLN A 665 25.36 29.00 31.22
C GLN A 665 25.04 28.53 32.63
N ALA A 666 23.75 28.56 32.99
CA ALA A 666 23.26 27.67 34.03
C ALA A 666 23.08 26.28 33.39
N HIS A 667 23.86 25.29 33.84
CA HIS A 667 23.57 23.89 33.56
C HIS A 667 22.27 23.53 34.30
N LEU A 668 21.14 23.62 33.60
CA LEU A 668 19.93 22.93 34.01
C LEU A 668 20.19 21.43 33.88
N GLU A 669 20.01 20.68 34.97
CA GLU A 669 19.93 19.23 34.88
C GLU A 669 18.75 18.86 33.94
N PRO A 670 18.87 17.80 33.13
CA PRO A 670 17.78 17.39 32.25
C PRO A 670 16.58 16.97 33.10
N ALA A 671 15.53 17.80 33.09
CA ALA A 671 14.29 17.51 33.79
C ALA A 671 13.70 16.20 33.26
N THR A 672 13.36 15.30 34.17
CA THR A 672 12.60 14.10 33.83
C THR A 672 11.16 14.51 33.56
N GLN A 673 10.65 14.21 32.36
CA GLN A 673 9.27 14.48 31.96
C GLN A 673 8.66 13.28 31.21
N SER A 674 7.35 13.27 31.06
CA SER A 674 6.63 12.27 30.28
C SER A 674 6.81 12.49 28.77
N GLY A 675 6.59 11.43 27.99
CA GLY A 675 6.47 11.55 26.53
C GLY A 675 5.32 12.45 26.07
N ALA A 676 4.26 12.58 26.87
CA ALA A 676 3.15 13.50 26.62
C ALA A 676 3.56 14.97 26.76
N GLU A 677 4.23 15.34 27.85
CA GLU A 677 4.78 16.70 28.04
C GLU A 677 5.80 17.04 26.95
N ALA A 678 6.74 16.12 26.66
CA ALA A 678 7.74 16.30 25.62
C ALA A 678 7.15 16.47 24.22
N LEU A 679 6.00 15.84 23.91
CA LEU A 679 5.25 16.07 22.67
C LEU A 679 4.70 17.51 22.60
N ILE A 680 4.13 17.99 23.70
CA ILE A 680 3.53 19.32 23.77
C ILE A 680 4.60 20.42 23.67
N GLU A 681 5.72 20.29 24.38
CA GLU A 681 6.87 21.19 24.25
C GLU A 681 7.44 21.21 22.83
N ALA A 682 7.52 20.05 22.18
CA ALA A 682 7.99 19.91 20.81
C ALA A 682 7.05 20.56 19.78
N LEU A 683 5.72 20.46 19.97
CA LEU A 683 4.72 21.17 19.15
C LEU A 683 4.85 22.70 19.30
N LEU A 684 5.02 23.21 20.52
CA LEU A 684 5.29 24.62 20.79
C LEU A 684 6.59 25.09 20.11
N ALA A 685 7.65 24.28 20.13
CA ALA A 685 8.92 24.59 19.49
C ALA A 685 8.85 24.59 17.94
N GLU A 686 7.93 23.85 17.32
CA GLU A 686 7.59 23.95 15.89
C GLU A 686 6.67 25.14 15.56
N GLY A 687 6.26 25.94 16.55
CA GLY A 687 5.42 27.12 16.37
C GLY A 687 3.93 26.80 16.17
N VAL A 688 3.47 25.67 16.70
CA VAL A 688 2.05 25.31 16.78
C VAL A 688 1.38 26.14 17.87
N ASP A 689 0.26 26.77 17.54
CA ASP A 689 -0.62 27.48 18.50
C ASP A 689 -2.02 26.86 18.57
N THR A 690 -2.40 26.05 17.58
CA THR A 690 -3.77 25.54 17.39
C THR A 690 -3.73 24.05 17.08
N ILE A 691 -4.54 23.25 17.78
CA ILE A 691 -4.71 21.81 17.55
C ILE A 691 -6.20 21.50 17.37
N PHE A 692 -6.56 20.83 16.28
CA PHE A 692 -7.93 20.36 16.05
C PHE A 692 -8.05 18.90 16.50
N GLY A 693 -9.04 18.54 17.31
CA GLY A 693 -9.13 17.13 17.70
C GLY A 693 -10.33 16.73 18.54
N TYR A 694 -10.47 15.42 18.68
CA TYR A 694 -11.46 14.78 19.54
C TYR A 694 -10.74 13.86 20.55
N PRO A 695 -11.00 13.99 21.87
CA PRO A 695 -10.34 13.19 22.89
C PRO A 695 -10.88 11.76 22.92
N GLY A 696 -10.02 10.82 23.33
CA GLY A 696 -10.41 9.42 23.51
C GLY A 696 -9.44 8.65 24.42
N GLY A 697 -9.80 7.42 24.77
CA GLY A 697 -9.16 6.68 25.86
C GLY A 697 -7.67 6.34 25.64
N ALA A 698 -7.20 6.28 24.40
CA ALA A 698 -5.83 5.93 24.05
C ALA A 698 -4.90 7.16 23.94
N ILE A 699 -5.42 8.32 23.52
CA ILE A 699 -4.70 9.61 23.49
C ILE A 699 -4.80 10.41 24.81
N MET A 700 -5.54 9.90 25.80
CA MET A 700 -5.84 10.63 27.04
C MET A 700 -4.62 11.23 27.77
N PRO A 701 -3.46 10.55 27.91
CA PRO A 701 -2.27 11.15 28.54
C PRO A 701 -1.78 12.44 27.85
N ILE A 702 -1.88 12.54 26.53
CA ILE A 702 -1.54 13.77 25.78
C ILE A 702 -2.55 14.89 26.07
N TYR A 703 -3.84 14.56 26.23
CA TYR A 703 -4.88 15.53 26.61
C TYR A 703 -4.78 15.98 28.07
N ASP A 704 -4.31 15.09 28.96
CA ASP A 704 -4.04 15.38 30.37
C ASP A 704 -2.89 16.41 30.48
N ALA A 705 -1.76 16.13 29.82
CA ALA A 705 -0.63 17.07 29.73
C ALA A 705 -1.02 18.41 29.09
N LEU A 706 -1.86 18.41 28.05
CA LEU A 706 -2.30 19.63 27.36
C LEU A 706 -3.04 20.62 28.28
N TYR A 707 -3.59 20.18 29.41
CA TYR A 707 -4.23 21.06 30.40
C TYR A 707 -3.26 22.13 30.93
N ASP A 708 -2.02 21.74 31.24
CA ASP A 708 -1.00 22.62 31.83
C ASP A 708 -0.42 23.62 30.82
N TYR A 709 -0.67 23.42 29.52
CA TYR A 709 -0.23 24.30 28.42
C TYR A 709 -1.39 25.09 27.78
N SER A 710 -2.56 25.13 28.41
CA SER A 710 -3.77 25.80 27.89
C SER A 710 -3.63 27.31 27.66
N ASP A 711 -2.69 27.97 28.34
CA ASP A 711 -2.31 29.39 28.08
C ASP A 711 -1.47 29.58 26.80
N SER A 712 -0.90 28.50 26.24
CA SER A 712 0.03 28.54 25.09
C SER A 712 -0.45 27.76 23.86
N LEU A 713 -1.33 26.77 24.03
CA LEU A 713 -1.93 25.98 22.95
C LEU A 713 -3.46 26.02 23.02
N GLN A 714 -4.09 26.44 21.92
CA GLN A 714 -5.54 26.37 21.76
C GLN A 714 -5.95 25.01 21.20
N HIS A 715 -6.67 24.21 22.01
CA HIS A 715 -7.38 23.03 21.51
C HIS A 715 -8.76 23.42 20.98
N ILE A 716 -9.08 22.97 19.77
CA ILE A 716 -10.39 23.09 19.14
C ILE A 716 -11.07 21.73 19.20
N LEU A 717 -11.99 21.57 20.17
CA LEU A 717 -12.82 20.39 20.30
C LEU A 717 -13.87 20.35 19.19
N VAL A 718 -13.64 19.49 18.20
CA VAL A 718 -14.57 19.28 17.06
C VAL A 718 -15.73 18.36 17.43
N ARG A 719 -16.60 17.98 16.49
CA ARG A 719 -17.67 16.99 16.71
C ARG A 719 -17.45 15.66 15.98
N HIS A 720 -16.54 15.63 15.01
CA HIS A 720 -16.07 14.40 14.37
C HIS A 720 -14.61 14.54 13.94
N GLU A 721 -13.81 13.47 13.94
CA GLU A 721 -12.39 13.55 13.54
C GLU A 721 -12.22 13.99 12.08
N GLN A 722 -13.14 13.58 11.19
CA GLN A 722 -13.22 14.10 9.82
C GLN A 722 -13.37 15.63 9.78
N GLY A 723 -14.15 16.20 10.71
CA GLY A 723 -14.28 17.65 10.89
C GLY A 723 -12.95 18.28 11.34
N GLY A 724 -12.25 17.66 12.29
CA GLY A 724 -10.93 18.10 12.76
C GLY A 724 -9.88 18.16 11.65
N ILE A 725 -9.78 17.13 10.82
CA ILE A 725 -8.79 17.11 9.73
C ILE A 725 -9.11 18.08 8.59
N HIS A 726 -10.39 18.26 8.22
CA HIS A 726 -10.75 19.30 7.25
C HIS A 726 -10.57 20.72 7.81
N ALA A 727 -10.79 20.94 9.11
CA ALA A 727 -10.45 22.20 9.77
C ALA A 727 -8.94 22.45 9.75
N ALA A 728 -8.11 21.46 10.08
CA ALA A 728 -6.65 21.59 9.96
C ALA A 728 -6.20 21.89 8.52
N GLN A 729 -6.85 21.31 7.50
CA GLN A 729 -6.61 21.68 6.09
C GLN A 729 -6.97 23.14 5.79
N GLY A 730 -8.14 23.61 6.24
CA GLY A 730 -8.56 24.99 6.05
C GLY A 730 -7.61 26.00 6.71
N TYR A 731 -7.18 25.69 7.93
CA TYR A 731 -6.16 26.44 8.66
C TYR A 731 -4.83 26.48 7.91
N ALA A 732 -4.34 25.33 7.42
CA ALA A 732 -3.06 25.25 6.71
C ALA A 732 -3.07 26.03 5.39
N ARG A 733 -4.16 25.94 4.63
CA ARG A 733 -4.32 26.64 3.34
C ARG A 733 -4.44 28.16 3.54
N ALA A 734 -5.21 28.62 4.53
CA ALA A 734 -5.40 30.04 4.85
C ALA A 734 -4.13 30.70 5.44
N SER A 735 -3.47 30.05 6.40
CA SER A 735 -2.33 30.61 7.13
C SER A 735 -0.97 30.36 6.47
N GLY A 736 -0.85 29.30 5.67
CA GLY A 736 0.44 28.81 5.16
C GLY A 736 1.29 28.01 6.17
N ARG A 737 0.76 27.75 7.37
CA ARG A 737 1.40 26.89 8.39
C ARG A 737 0.96 25.43 8.25
N VAL A 738 1.63 24.53 8.97
CA VAL A 738 1.24 23.12 9.07
C VAL A 738 0.00 23.01 9.96
N GLY A 739 -1.03 22.27 9.53
CA GLY A 739 -2.20 21.97 10.37
C GLY A 739 -1.93 20.77 11.28
N VAL A 740 -2.35 20.81 12.55
CA VAL A 740 -2.16 19.73 13.52
C VAL A 740 -3.50 19.11 13.93
N VAL A 741 -3.58 17.78 13.93
CA VAL A 741 -4.79 17.02 14.26
C VAL A 741 -4.51 15.99 15.35
N PHE A 742 -5.35 15.94 16.40
CA PHE A 742 -5.33 14.91 17.44
C PHE A 742 -6.53 13.97 17.34
N ALA A 743 -6.29 12.66 17.36
CA ALA A 743 -7.34 11.63 17.45
C ALA A 743 -6.93 10.45 18.33
N THR A 744 -7.90 9.64 18.75
CA THR A 744 -7.65 8.35 19.44
C THR A 744 -7.52 7.21 18.43
N SER A 745 -6.96 6.07 18.84
CA SER A 745 -6.90 4.85 18.02
C SER A 745 -8.28 4.28 17.65
N GLY A 746 -8.28 3.27 16.78
CA GLY A 746 -9.47 2.60 16.29
C GLY A 746 -10.36 3.60 15.52
N PRO A 747 -11.64 3.80 15.93
CA PRO A 747 -12.58 4.69 15.25
C PRO A 747 -12.03 6.07 14.92
N GLY A 748 -11.31 6.71 15.87
CA GLY A 748 -10.80 8.07 15.68
C GLY A 748 -9.76 8.14 14.55
N ALA A 749 -8.80 7.22 14.55
CA ALA A 749 -7.80 7.09 13.50
C ALA A 749 -8.41 6.71 12.15
N THR A 750 -9.40 5.79 12.11
CA THR A 750 -10.09 5.43 10.87
C THR A 750 -10.93 6.58 10.29
N ASN A 751 -11.52 7.41 11.14
CA ASN A 751 -12.30 8.59 10.72
C ASN A 751 -11.41 9.69 10.08
N LEU A 752 -10.09 9.65 10.27
CA LEU A 752 -9.16 10.57 9.60
C LEU A 752 -8.87 10.20 8.14
N VAL A 753 -9.07 8.94 7.72
CA VAL A 753 -8.55 8.41 6.45
C VAL A 753 -9.02 9.21 5.23
N THR A 754 -10.28 9.62 5.16
CA THR A 754 -10.80 10.48 4.08
C THR A 754 -10.10 11.83 4.03
N GLY A 755 -9.86 12.47 5.18
CA GLY A 755 -9.17 13.75 5.26
C GLY A 755 -7.67 13.65 4.99
N LEU A 756 -7.04 12.51 5.32
CA LEU A 756 -5.65 12.20 4.95
C LEU A 756 -5.53 12.06 3.42
N ALA A 757 -6.42 11.27 2.80
CA ALA A 757 -6.46 11.10 1.34
C ALA A 757 -6.66 12.44 0.62
N ASP A 758 -7.62 13.25 1.09
CA ASP A 758 -7.91 14.58 0.57
C ASP A 758 -6.69 15.51 0.67
N ALA A 759 -6.08 15.61 1.86
CA ALA A 759 -4.88 16.42 2.09
C ALA A 759 -3.66 15.94 1.28
N HIS A 760 -3.49 14.63 1.09
CA HIS A 760 -2.40 14.05 0.32
C HIS A 760 -2.54 14.38 -1.17
N ILE A 761 -3.73 14.19 -1.72
CA ILE A 761 -4.02 14.52 -3.12
C ILE A 761 -3.91 16.04 -3.33
N ASP A 762 -4.42 16.88 -2.42
CA ASP A 762 -4.37 18.34 -2.53
C ASP A 762 -3.08 18.98 -1.96
N SER A 763 -2.04 18.18 -1.70
CA SER A 763 -0.71 18.62 -1.24
C SER A 763 -0.75 19.58 -0.04
N THR A 764 -1.63 19.31 0.93
CA THR A 764 -1.84 20.15 2.12
C THR A 764 -0.99 19.65 3.30
N PRO A 765 -0.11 20.49 3.89
CA PRO A 765 0.80 20.06 4.95
C PRO A 765 0.05 19.86 6.28
N LEU A 766 -0.01 18.62 6.75
CA LEU A 766 -0.61 18.25 8.03
C LEU A 766 0.30 17.34 8.85
N VAL A 767 0.24 17.46 10.17
CA VAL A 767 0.79 16.48 11.12
C VAL A 767 -0.38 15.95 11.95
N CYS A 768 -0.75 14.69 11.71
CA CYS A 768 -1.79 14.00 12.47
C CYS A 768 -1.13 13.14 13.56
N ILE A 769 -1.64 13.22 14.79
CA ILE A 769 -1.15 12.45 15.93
C ILE A 769 -2.30 11.62 16.47
N THR A 770 -2.13 10.30 16.43
CA THR A 770 -3.06 9.32 17.00
C THR A 770 -2.48 8.75 18.28
N GLY A 771 -3.28 8.69 19.35
CA GLY A 771 -2.90 7.96 20.57
C GLY A 771 -3.32 6.50 20.47
N GLN A 772 -2.36 5.59 20.57
CA GLN A 772 -2.51 4.14 20.41
C GLN A 772 -2.59 3.42 21.76
N VAL A 773 -3.04 2.16 21.77
CA VAL A 773 -2.99 1.29 22.96
C VAL A 773 -1.54 1.09 23.47
N PHE A 774 -1.37 0.40 24.60
CA PHE A 774 -0.03 0.03 25.08
C PHE A 774 0.70 -0.85 24.06
N ALA A 775 2.02 -0.67 23.90
CA ALA A 775 2.83 -1.39 22.91
C ALA A 775 2.76 -2.92 23.04
N HIS A 776 2.57 -3.46 24.25
CA HIS A 776 2.39 -4.90 24.48
C HIS A 776 1.01 -5.45 24.07
N LEU A 777 0.08 -4.56 23.68
CA LEU A 777 -1.26 -4.88 23.18
C LEU A 777 -1.40 -4.66 21.67
N LEU A 778 -0.36 -4.19 20.97
CA LEU A 778 -0.35 -4.05 19.52
C LEU A 778 -0.45 -5.42 18.86
N GLY A 779 -1.36 -5.57 17.90
CA GLY A 779 -1.72 -6.87 17.34
C GLY A 779 -2.17 -7.83 18.44
N THR A 780 -3.15 -7.45 19.26
CA THR A 780 -3.79 -8.37 20.23
C THR A 780 -5.32 -8.29 20.25
N ASP A 781 -5.93 -7.54 19.32
CA ASP A 781 -7.37 -7.22 19.32
C ASP A 781 -7.82 -6.51 20.61
N ALA A 782 -6.92 -5.70 21.18
CA ALA A 782 -7.25 -4.88 22.33
C ALA A 782 -8.33 -3.84 21.95
N PHE A 783 -9.12 -3.42 22.93
CA PHE A 783 -10.23 -2.48 22.71
C PHE A 783 -9.73 -1.16 22.08
N GLN A 784 -10.28 -0.84 20.89
CA GLN A 784 -9.86 0.27 20.02
C GLN A 784 -8.43 0.18 19.47
N GLU A 785 -7.79 -1.00 19.48
CA GLU A 785 -6.58 -1.25 18.71
C GLU A 785 -6.93 -1.35 17.21
N ALA A 786 -6.04 -0.83 16.35
CA ALA A 786 -6.14 -0.93 14.90
C ALA A 786 -4.75 -0.68 14.29
N ASP A 787 -4.47 -1.32 13.15
CA ASP A 787 -3.25 -1.08 12.36
C ASP A 787 -3.36 0.26 11.59
N VAL A 788 -3.21 1.36 12.32
CA VAL A 788 -3.23 2.72 11.78
C VAL A 788 -2.12 2.91 10.74
N ILE A 789 -0.99 2.21 10.86
CA ILE A 789 0.16 2.36 9.97
C ILE A 789 -0.14 1.80 8.57
N SER A 790 -0.63 0.56 8.47
CA SER A 790 -0.99 0.00 7.16
C SER A 790 -2.19 0.74 6.53
N LEU A 791 -3.18 1.12 7.35
CA LEU A 791 -4.36 1.86 6.89
C LEU A 791 -4.03 3.25 6.31
N THR A 792 -3.01 3.93 6.85
CA THR A 792 -2.71 5.33 6.49
C THR A 792 -1.48 5.51 5.60
N SER A 793 -0.70 4.45 5.37
CA SER A 793 0.46 4.45 4.48
C SER A 793 0.18 4.95 3.05
N PRO A 794 -0.90 4.53 2.34
CA PRO A 794 -1.16 5.01 0.97
C PRO A 794 -1.70 6.45 0.89
N VAL A 795 -2.01 7.08 2.03
CA VAL A 795 -2.62 8.42 2.13
C VAL A 795 -1.80 9.39 2.98
N THR A 796 -0.53 9.08 3.24
CA THR A 796 0.43 9.95 3.94
C THR A 796 1.75 10.00 3.18
N LYS A 797 2.52 11.08 3.35
CA LYS A 797 3.91 11.16 2.87
C LYS A 797 4.85 10.28 3.69
N TRP A 798 4.51 10.10 4.97
CA TRP A 798 5.23 9.30 5.94
C TRP A 798 4.30 9.03 7.13
N ASN A 799 4.35 7.82 7.67
CA ASN A 799 3.76 7.51 8.95
C ASN A 799 4.72 6.67 9.82
N TYR A 800 4.53 6.72 11.13
CA TYR A 800 5.44 6.09 12.09
C TYR A 800 4.73 5.76 13.40
N GLN A 801 5.00 4.56 13.94
CA GLN A 801 4.48 4.14 15.24
C GLN A 801 5.56 4.34 16.31
N VAL A 802 5.23 5.13 17.33
CA VAL A 802 6.12 5.47 18.43
C VAL A 802 5.86 4.53 19.60
N THR A 803 6.88 3.74 19.96
CA THR A 803 6.78 2.68 20.98
C THR A 803 7.40 3.06 22.32
N THR A 804 8.26 4.08 22.36
CA THR A 804 8.95 4.59 23.55
C THR A 804 8.97 6.13 23.56
N ALA A 805 9.08 6.76 24.74
CA ALA A 805 9.05 8.22 24.87
C ALA A 805 10.23 8.92 24.18
N GLU A 806 11.40 8.28 24.19
CA GLU A 806 12.66 8.79 23.63
C GLU A 806 12.58 9.07 22.12
N GLU A 807 11.69 8.38 21.41
CA GLU A 807 11.46 8.54 19.97
C GLU A 807 10.69 9.83 19.63
N ILE A 808 9.84 10.33 20.54
CA ILE A 808 8.84 11.37 20.26
C ILE A 808 9.47 12.65 19.67
N PRO A 809 10.52 13.26 20.25
CA PRO A 809 11.08 14.50 19.72
C PRO A 809 11.63 14.34 18.30
N ALA A 810 12.35 13.23 18.05
CA ALA A 810 12.94 12.96 16.74
C ALA A 810 11.90 12.54 15.68
N ALA A 811 10.82 11.88 16.09
CA ALA A 811 9.70 11.54 15.22
C ALA A 811 8.91 12.81 14.82
N LEU A 812 8.62 13.70 15.77
CA LEU A 812 7.91 14.96 15.51
C LEU A 812 8.71 15.90 14.60
N ALA A 813 10.01 16.06 14.85
CA ALA A 813 10.88 16.89 14.01
C ALA A 813 10.88 16.41 12.55
N LYS A 814 10.98 15.10 12.31
CA LYS A 814 10.85 14.50 10.98
C LYS A 814 9.45 14.69 10.39
N ALA A 815 8.40 14.52 11.19
CA ALA A 815 7.01 14.71 10.77
C ALA A 815 6.80 16.12 10.20
N PHE A 816 7.16 17.15 10.95
CA PHE A 816 7.03 18.54 10.53
C PHE A 816 7.88 18.85 9.29
N TYR A 817 9.13 18.39 9.24
CA TYR A 817 9.99 18.57 8.08
C TYR A 817 9.41 17.91 6.81
N ILE A 818 8.98 16.65 6.89
CA ILE A 818 8.39 15.93 5.76
C ILE A 818 7.05 16.54 5.35
N ALA A 819 6.19 16.95 6.29
CA ALA A 819 4.88 17.53 5.96
C ALA A 819 5.01 18.81 5.11
N ARG A 820 5.94 19.70 5.47
CA ARG A 820 6.07 21.04 4.85
C ARG A 820 7.01 21.12 3.64
N SER A 821 7.97 20.21 3.49
CA SER A 821 9.03 20.34 2.47
C SER A 821 8.75 19.54 1.20
N GLY A 822 9.35 20.00 0.10
CA GLY A 822 9.12 19.44 -1.23
C GLY A 822 7.69 19.69 -1.69
N ARG A 823 7.06 18.71 -2.34
CA ARG A 823 5.60 18.66 -2.46
C ARG A 823 4.99 18.46 -1.06
N PRO A 824 4.25 19.41 -0.47
CA PRO A 824 3.74 19.26 0.90
C PRO A 824 2.64 18.20 0.97
N GLY A 825 2.32 17.73 2.18
CA GLY A 825 1.29 16.71 2.38
C GLY A 825 1.16 16.25 3.84
N PRO A 826 0.20 15.35 4.14
CA PRO A 826 -0.05 14.86 5.49
C PRO A 826 0.98 13.81 5.90
N VAL A 827 1.33 13.80 7.18
CA VAL A 827 2.05 12.72 7.86
C VAL A 827 1.28 12.29 9.11
N LEU A 828 1.55 11.09 9.61
CA LEU A 828 0.89 10.55 10.80
C LEU A 828 1.88 9.95 11.82
N LEU A 829 1.72 10.29 13.09
CA LEU A 829 2.43 9.67 14.22
C LEU A 829 1.43 8.91 15.10
N ASP A 830 1.64 7.61 15.27
CA ASP A 830 0.80 6.74 16.10
C ASP A 830 1.53 6.40 17.41
N ILE A 831 1.14 7.04 18.52
CA ILE A 831 1.93 7.05 19.77
C ILE A 831 1.31 6.13 20.82
N THR A 832 1.99 5.03 21.13
CA THR A 832 1.53 4.04 22.11
C THR A 832 1.34 4.61 23.52
N LYS A 833 0.36 4.09 24.27
CA LYS A 833 -0.01 4.63 25.59
C LYS A 833 1.12 4.59 26.62
N ASN A 834 2.04 3.61 26.54
CA ASN A 834 3.25 3.61 27.36
C ASN A 834 4.23 4.72 26.92
N ALA A 835 4.44 4.96 25.62
CA ALA A 835 5.33 6.03 25.16
C ALA A 835 4.84 7.41 25.62
N GLN A 836 3.52 7.63 25.67
CA GLN A 836 2.94 8.87 26.21
C GLN A 836 3.19 9.03 27.72
N LEU A 837 3.12 7.94 28.50
CA LEU A 837 3.23 7.95 29.97
C LEU A 837 4.65 7.81 30.52
N GLN A 838 5.56 7.25 29.71
CA GLN A 838 6.93 6.93 30.12
C GLN A 838 7.70 8.22 30.46
N GLN A 839 8.30 8.22 31.64
CA GLN A 839 9.16 9.27 32.16
C GLN A 839 10.58 9.06 31.63
N PHE A 840 11.18 10.11 31.05
CA PHE A 840 12.53 10.05 30.49
C PHE A 840 13.25 11.41 30.62
N GLN A 841 14.58 11.40 30.47
CA GLN A 841 15.36 12.63 30.35
C GLN A 841 15.25 13.14 28.91
N ALA A 842 14.30 14.06 28.68
CA ALA A 842 14.07 14.61 27.36
C ALA A 842 15.27 15.45 26.89
N PRO A 843 15.83 15.20 25.69
CA PRO A 843 16.77 16.12 25.09
C PRO A 843 16.03 17.41 24.70
N ALA A 844 16.75 18.54 24.67
CA ALA A 844 16.19 19.78 24.13
C ALA A 844 15.71 19.56 22.69
N TYR A 845 14.49 20.01 22.37
CA TYR A 845 13.92 19.83 21.04
C TYR A 845 14.75 20.55 19.97
N VAL A 846 15.05 19.86 18.87
CA VAL A 846 15.76 20.41 17.72
C VAL A 846 14.92 20.17 16.45
N PRO A 847 14.41 21.22 15.80
CA PRO A 847 13.71 21.10 14.53
C PRO A 847 14.57 20.40 13.47
N CYS A 848 13.95 19.55 12.65
CA CYS A 848 14.64 18.87 11.56
C CYS A 848 14.66 19.76 10.30
N ASP A 849 15.86 19.94 9.73
CA ASP A 849 16.11 20.63 8.46
C ASP A 849 16.67 19.70 7.36
N HIS A 850 17.09 18.48 7.74
CA HIS A 850 17.69 17.50 6.84
C HIS A 850 17.43 16.05 7.28
N ILE A 851 17.10 15.20 6.31
CA ILE A 851 17.03 13.73 6.47
C ILE A 851 17.86 13.09 5.35
N ARG A 852 18.87 12.30 5.70
CA ARG A 852 19.85 11.72 4.76
C ARG A 852 19.24 11.05 3.52
N SER A 853 18.12 10.34 3.69
CA SER A 853 17.42 9.59 2.65
C SER A 853 16.33 10.38 1.92
N TYR A 854 15.97 11.59 2.38
CA TYR A 854 14.88 12.38 1.81
C TYR A 854 15.39 13.69 1.23
N ARG A 855 15.22 13.84 -0.10
CA ARG A 855 15.56 15.06 -0.83
C ARG A 855 14.24 15.77 -1.18
N PRO A 856 13.89 16.88 -0.52
CA PRO A 856 12.57 17.50 -0.69
C PRO A 856 12.37 18.12 -2.07
N LYS A 857 13.42 18.74 -2.65
CA LYS A 857 13.38 19.31 -4.00
C LYS A 857 14.53 18.79 -4.87
N PRO A 858 14.32 18.63 -6.19
CA PRO A 858 15.38 18.32 -7.14
C PRO A 858 16.34 19.51 -7.33
N LEU A 859 17.53 19.24 -7.87
CA LEU A 859 18.44 20.30 -8.30
C LEU A 859 17.96 20.89 -9.63
N VAL A 860 17.81 22.22 -9.69
CA VAL A 860 17.41 22.92 -10.91
C VAL A 860 18.52 22.80 -11.96
N ARG A 861 18.16 22.27 -13.13
CA ARG A 861 19.10 22.05 -14.24
C ARG A 861 18.97 23.18 -15.26
N ARG A 862 20.02 23.99 -15.35
CA ARG A 862 20.10 25.20 -16.20
C ARG A 862 19.79 24.92 -17.68
N GLU A 863 20.15 23.75 -18.19
CA GLU A 863 19.86 23.32 -19.56
C GLU A 863 18.36 23.38 -19.91
N TYR A 864 17.47 22.98 -19.01
CA TYR A 864 16.02 23.02 -19.26
C TYR A 864 15.42 24.41 -19.04
N ILE A 865 16.03 25.24 -18.18
CA ILE A 865 15.68 26.66 -18.06
C ILE A 865 15.96 27.39 -19.38
N GLU A 866 17.13 27.14 -19.98
CA GLU A 866 17.52 27.72 -21.27
C GLU A 866 16.67 27.19 -22.43
N GLN A 867 16.37 25.88 -22.45
CA GLN A 867 15.43 25.29 -23.43
C GLN A 867 14.00 25.83 -23.28
N ALA A 868 13.49 25.96 -22.05
CA ALA A 868 12.16 26.50 -21.80
C ALA A 868 12.06 27.96 -22.25
N ALA A 869 13.03 28.80 -21.89
CA ALA A 869 13.09 30.18 -22.33
C ALA A 869 13.18 30.31 -23.86
N ALA A 870 13.98 29.46 -24.52
CA ALA A 870 14.09 29.45 -25.98
C ALA A 870 12.77 29.10 -26.67
N LEU A 871 12.04 28.08 -26.19
CA LEU A 871 10.71 27.72 -26.70
C LEU A 871 9.67 28.83 -26.46
N ILE A 872 9.67 29.45 -25.28
CA ILE A 872 8.77 30.57 -24.97
C ILE A 872 9.05 31.76 -25.89
N ASN A 873 10.32 32.10 -26.10
CA ASN A 873 10.74 33.19 -27.00
C ASN A 873 10.51 32.85 -28.49
N SER A 874 10.31 31.60 -28.90
CA SER A 874 9.98 31.24 -30.29
C SER A 874 8.48 31.11 -30.57
N ALA A 875 7.65 31.05 -29.53
CA ALA A 875 6.21 30.81 -29.63
C ALA A 875 5.43 31.97 -30.28
N GLN A 876 4.42 31.64 -31.08
CA GLN A 876 3.47 32.59 -31.68
C GLN A 876 2.14 32.60 -30.92
N LYS A 877 1.66 31.43 -30.47
CA LYS A 877 0.45 31.22 -29.68
C LYS A 877 0.75 30.57 -28.31
N PRO A 878 1.68 31.09 -27.50
CA PRO A 878 1.99 30.51 -26.19
C PRO A 878 0.77 30.58 -25.26
N PHE A 879 0.63 29.61 -24.36
CA PHE A 879 -0.44 29.60 -23.37
C PHE A 879 0.07 29.06 -22.03
N VAL A 880 -0.18 29.80 -20.95
CA VAL A 880 0.20 29.38 -19.59
C VAL A 880 -0.99 28.73 -18.89
N LEU A 881 -0.74 27.58 -18.28
CA LEU A 881 -1.63 26.95 -17.31
C LEU A 881 -0.93 26.91 -15.96
N TRP A 882 -1.56 27.39 -14.89
CA TRP A 882 -0.97 27.32 -13.56
C TRP A 882 -1.87 26.60 -12.54
N GLY A 883 -1.20 26.01 -11.55
CA GLY A 883 -1.84 25.30 -10.44
C GLY A 883 -1.37 25.80 -9.08
N GLN A 884 -1.69 25.00 -8.07
CA GLN A 884 -1.44 25.33 -6.66
C GLN A 884 0.05 25.45 -6.31
N GLY A 885 0.96 24.87 -7.10
CA GLY A 885 2.40 24.93 -6.86
C GLY A 885 2.96 26.36 -6.77
N VAL A 886 2.34 27.32 -7.47
CA VAL A 886 2.67 28.76 -7.33
C VAL A 886 2.39 29.26 -5.90
N VAL A 887 1.25 28.90 -5.31
CA VAL A 887 0.84 29.30 -3.94
C VAL A 887 1.61 28.51 -2.87
N LEU A 888 1.91 27.24 -3.13
CA LEU A 888 2.66 26.38 -2.20
C LEU A 888 4.14 26.81 -2.11
N GLY A 889 4.77 27.17 -3.23
CA GLY A 889 6.11 27.76 -3.26
C GLY A 889 6.17 29.24 -2.85
N ALA A 890 5.03 29.87 -2.51
CA ALA A 890 4.90 31.30 -2.24
C ALA A 890 5.51 32.18 -3.37
N ALA A 891 5.29 31.77 -4.61
CA ALA A 891 5.90 32.30 -5.83
C ALA A 891 4.97 33.23 -6.62
N GLU A 892 3.93 33.79 -5.99
CA GLU A 892 2.92 34.61 -6.66
C GLU A 892 3.50 35.88 -7.32
N GLN A 893 4.53 36.48 -6.71
CA GLN A 893 5.19 37.67 -7.26
C GLN A 893 6.07 37.32 -8.47
N GLU A 894 6.87 36.25 -8.37
CA GLU A 894 7.72 35.75 -9.45
C GLU A 894 6.88 35.24 -10.63
N PHE A 895 5.73 34.61 -10.36
CA PHE A 895 4.77 34.23 -11.38
C PHE A 895 4.13 35.45 -12.06
N LYS A 896 3.75 36.47 -11.29
CA LYS A 896 3.24 37.71 -11.86
C LYS A 896 4.28 38.39 -12.76
N GLU A 897 5.53 38.48 -12.34
CA GLU A 897 6.63 39.05 -13.14
C GLU A 897 6.89 38.26 -14.44
N PHE A 898 6.85 36.92 -14.37
CA PHE A 898 6.91 36.05 -15.55
C PHE A 898 5.77 36.34 -16.54
N ILE A 899 4.53 36.45 -16.05
CA ILE A 899 3.34 36.73 -16.87
C ILE A 899 3.39 38.14 -17.48
N GLU A 900 3.69 39.17 -16.68
CA GLU A 900 3.75 40.56 -17.14
C GLU A 900 4.89 40.80 -18.15
N LYS A 901 6.06 40.17 -17.97
CA LYS A 901 7.18 40.28 -18.93
C LYS A 901 6.91 39.54 -20.24
N SER A 902 6.34 38.35 -20.16
CA SER A 902 6.11 37.50 -21.33
C SER A 902 4.90 37.92 -22.16
N GLY A 903 3.90 38.57 -21.55
CA GLY A 903 2.68 39.00 -22.22
C GLY A 903 1.75 37.85 -22.64
N ILE A 904 1.93 36.67 -22.03
CA ILE A 904 1.25 35.41 -22.41
C ILE A 904 -0.11 35.31 -21.70
N PRO A 905 -1.21 34.96 -22.40
CA PRO A 905 -2.48 34.62 -21.77
C PRO A 905 -2.34 33.43 -20.81
N ALA A 906 -2.98 33.50 -19.65
CA ALA A 906 -2.82 32.51 -18.59
C ALA A 906 -4.17 32.05 -18.01
N ALA A 907 -4.34 30.74 -17.86
CA ALA A 907 -5.51 30.12 -17.20
C ALA A 907 -5.09 29.24 -16.01
N TRP A 908 -6.04 28.96 -15.13
CA TRP A 908 -5.79 28.28 -13.85
C TRP A 908 -6.59 27.00 -13.67
N THR A 909 -6.00 26.03 -12.98
CA THR A 909 -6.75 24.92 -12.38
C THR A 909 -7.46 25.40 -11.11
N ILE A 910 -8.53 24.71 -10.70
CA ILE A 910 -9.33 25.08 -9.52
C ILE A 910 -8.49 25.30 -8.24
N MET A 911 -7.39 24.58 -8.09
CA MET A 911 -6.46 24.66 -6.95
C MET A 911 -5.42 25.80 -7.09
N GLY A 912 -5.18 26.31 -8.30
CA GLY A 912 -4.36 27.50 -8.56
C GLY A 912 -5.11 28.83 -8.42
N ALA A 913 -6.42 28.78 -8.16
CA ALA A 913 -7.29 29.96 -8.09
C ALA A 913 -6.80 31.00 -7.06
N GLY A 914 -6.64 32.25 -7.52
CA GLY A 914 -6.20 33.38 -6.70
C GLY A 914 -4.68 33.60 -6.60
N ALA A 915 -3.83 32.72 -7.16
CA ALA A 915 -2.38 32.97 -7.22
C ALA A 915 -2.03 34.24 -8.03
N LEU A 916 -2.86 34.52 -9.04
CA LEU A 916 -2.91 35.79 -9.78
C LEU A 916 -4.35 36.34 -9.64
N PRO A 917 -4.55 37.67 -9.46
CA PRO A 917 -5.89 38.25 -9.32
C PRO A 917 -6.81 37.91 -10.51
N THR A 918 -8.11 37.71 -10.25
CA THR A 918 -9.08 37.39 -11.31
C THR A 918 -9.19 38.50 -12.37
N GLU A 919 -9.04 39.76 -11.96
CA GLU A 919 -9.11 40.95 -12.83
C GLU A 919 -7.79 41.26 -13.57
N HIS A 920 -6.76 40.40 -13.47
CA HIS A 920 -5.49 40.65 -14.14
C HIS A 920 -5.67 40.57 -15.68
N PRO A 921 -5.16 41.51 -16.49
CA PRO A 921 -5.47 41.59 -17.94
C PRO A 921 -5.07 40.38 -18.80
N LEU A 922 -4.17 39.52 -18.28
CA LEU A 922 -3.72 38.27 -18.91
C LEU A 922 -4.37 37.01 -18.29
N ASN A 923 -5.17 37.14 -17.23
CA ASN A 923 -5.95 36.04 -16.68
C ASN A 923 -7.18 35.80 -17.57
N VAL A 924 -7.23 34.64 -18.23
CA VAL A 924 -8.30 34.28 -19.17
C VAL A 924 -9.31 33.28 -18.61
N GLY A 925 -9.23 32.96 -17.31
CA GLY A 925 -10.22 32.15 -16.59
C GLY A 925 -9.77 30.73 -16.23
N MET A 926 -10.72 29.91 -15.81
CA MET A 926 -10.49 28.54 -15.33
C MET A 926 -10.39 27.54 -16.48
N LEU A 927 -9.46 26.59 -16.41
CA LEU A 927 -9.41 25.42 -17.29
C LEU A 927 -10.16 24.23 -16.68
N GLY A 928 -10.77 23.38 -17.51
CA GLY A 928 -11.27 22.07 -17.14
C GLY A 928 -12.76 21.86 -17.43
N MET A 929 -13.31 20.74 -16.93
CA MET A 929 -14.66 20.22 -17.24
C MET A 929 -15.80 21.26 -17.16
N HIS A 930 -15.74 22.20 -16.19
CA HIS A 930 -16.68 23.34 -16.08
C HIS A 930 -15.96 24.70 -16.12
N GLY A 931 -14.81 24.75 -16.78
CA GLY A 931 -14.00 25.96 -16.95
C GLY A 931 -14.61 26.97 -17.94
N ASN A 932 -13.88 28.05 -18.17
CA ASN A 932 -14.25 29.05 -19.17
C ASN A 932 -14.06 28.52 -20.59
N TYR A 933 -14.83 29.06 -21.53
CA TYR A 933 -14.89 28.55 -22.89
C TYR A 933 -13.57 28.75 -23.64
N GLY A 934 -13.01 29.96 -23.59
CA GLY A 934 -11.74 30.32 -24.22
C GLY A 934 -10.57 29.42 -23.81
N PRO A 935 -10.23 29.31 -22.50
CA PRO A 935 -9.17 28.42 -22.01
C PRO A 935 -9.30 26.97 -22.48
N ASN A 936 -10.51 26.40 -22.43
CA ASN A 936 -10.75 25.00 -22.80
C ASN A 936 -10.59 24.75 -24.30
N VAL A 937 -11.12 25.65 -25.16
CA VAL A 937 -10.97 25.54 -26.62
C VAL A 937 -9.51 25.78 -27.04
N LEU A 938 -8.92 26.88 -26.58
CA LEU A 938 -7.61 27.34 -27.06
C LEU A 938 -6.41 26.52 -26.53
N THR A 939 -6.59 25.68 -25.51
CA THR A 939 -5.60 24.66 -25.12
C THR A 939 -5.19 23.75 -26.30
N ASN A 940 -6.12 23.44 -27.20
CA ASN A 940 -5.84 22.62 -28.39
C ASN A 940 -5.50 23.47 -29.64
N GLU A 941 -5.29 24.78 -29.48
CA GLU A 941 -4.87 25.70 -30.55
C GLU A 941 -3.54 26.42 -30.26
N CYS A 942 -3.01 26.34 -29.03
CA CYS A 942 -1.69 26.88 -28.68
C CYS A 942 -0.55 26.07 -29.34
N ASP A 943 0.58 26.72 -29.61
CA ASP A 943 1.80 26.08 -30.15
C ASP A 943 2.80 25.71 -29.04
N VAL A 944 2.83 26.45 -27.93
CA VAL A 944 3.59 26.13 -26.73
C VAL A 944 2.70 26.22 -25.49
N LEU A 945 2.59 25.11 -24.76
CA LEU A 945 1.82 25.00 -23.52
C LEU A 945 2.76 24.98 -22.32
N ILE A 946 2.59 25.94 -21.40
CA ILE A 946 3.48 26.13 -20.24
C ILE A 946 2.70 25.80 -18.98
N ALA A 947 2.85 24.57 -18.47
CA ALA A 947 2.21 24.08 -17.26
C ALA A 947 3.08 24.37 -16.02
N ILE A 948 2.56 25.13 -15.06
CA ILE A 948 3.32 25.67 -13.93
C ILE A 948 2.71 25.24 -12.59
N GLY A 949 3.41 24.36 -11.86
CA GLY A 949 3.00 23.90 -10.53
C GLY A 949 1.61 23.24 -10.54
N MET A 950 1.32 22.46 -11.58
CA MET A 950 0.03 21.84 -11.84
C MET A 950 0.16 20.39 -12.28
N ARG A 951 -0.95 19.66 -12.14
CA ARG A 951 -1.10 18.28 -12.59
C ARG A 951 -2.03 18.22 -13.79
N PHE A 952 -1.79 17.26 -14.68
CA PHE A 952 -2.64 16.97 -15.83
C PHE A 952 -3.68 15.91 -15.45
N ASP A 953 -4.55 16.22 -14.48
CA ASP A 953 -5.66 15.33 -14.09
C ASP A 953 -6.78 15.26 -15.13
N ASP A 954 -7.77 14.39 -14.92
CA ASP A 954 -8.88 14.15 -15.84
C ASP A 954 -9.86 15.34 -15.91
N ARG A 955 -10.05 16.08 -14.80
CA ARG A 955 -10.87 17.31 -14.78
C ARG A 955 -10.25 18.40 -15.65
N VAL A 956 -8.93 18.43 -15.76
CA VAL A 956 -8.15 19.39 -16.56
C VAL A 956 -7.92 18.92 -18.00
N THR A 957 -7.80 17.62 -18.27
CA THR A 957 -7.43 17.10 -19.60
C THR A 957 -8.58 16.48 -20.40
N GLY A 958 -9.57 15.86 -19.74
CA GLY A 958 -10.63 15.09 -20.37
C GLY A 958 -10.11 13.87 -21.13
N ARG A 959 -9.67 14.08 -22.38
CA ARG A 959 -9.16 13.05 -23.29
C ARG A 959 -7.70 13.26 -23.67
N LEU A 960 -6.82 12.50 -23.01
CA LEU A 960 -5.38 12.52 -23.21
C LEU A 960 -4.94 12.20 -24.65
N ASP A 961 -5.74 11.50 -25.46
CA ASP A 961 -5.43 11.21 -26.86
C ASP A 961 -5.60 12.44 -27.77
N LYS A 962 -6.46 13.39 -27.39
CA LYS A 962 -6.69 14.66 -28.10
C LYS A 962 -6.04 15.88 -27.45
N TYR A 963 -5.66 15.80 -26.17
CA TYR A 963 -5.15 16.93 -25.40
C TYR A 963 -3.79 17.45 -25.92
N ALA A 964 -3.74 18.72 -26.31
CA ALA A 964 -2.56 19.51 -26.66
C ALA A 964 -1.56 18.85 -27.62
N LYS A 965 -2.01 17.97 -28.53
CA LYS A 965 -1.13 17.18 -29.43
C LYS A 965 -0.34 18.00 -30.43
N GLN A 966 -0.79 19.22 -30.71
CA GLN A 966 -0.15 20.19 -31.58
C GLN A 966 0.90 21.05 -30.87
N ALA A 967 0.91 21.08 -29.53
CA ALA A 967 1.74 21.98 -28.73
C ALA A 967 3.04 21.32 -28.26
N GLN A 968 4.10 22.11 -28.16
CA GLN A 968 5.28 21.75 -27.35
C GLN A 968 4.96 22.04 -25.88
N VAL A 969 5.17 21.07 -24.99
CA VAL A 969 4.76 21.16 -23.59
C VAL A 969 5.98 21.42 -22.69
N ILE A 970 5.95 22.53 -21.97
CA ILE A 970 6.90 22.85 -20.91
C ILE A 970 6.18 22.60 -19.58
N HIS A 971 6.75 21.79 -18.69
CA HIS A 971 6.12 21.46 -17.41
C HIS A 971 7.09 21.74 -16.27
N LEU A 972 6.73 22.71 -15.43
CA LEU A 972 7.41 23.08 -14.20
C LEU A 972 6.73 22.37 -13.03
N ASP A 973 7.44 21.47 -12.35
CA ASP A 973 6.99 20.89 -11.08
C ASP A 973 8.16 20.59 -10.13
N ILE A 974 7.87 20.59 -8.84
CA ILE A 974 8.82 20.24 -7.77
C ILE A 974 8.91 18.72 -7.58
N ASP A 975 7.87 17.98 -8.00
CA ASP A 975 7.76 16.53 -7.91
C ASP A 975 8.06 15.88 -9.29
N PRO A 976 9.22 15.23 -9.48
CA PRO A 976 9.55 14.59 -10.75
C PRO A 976 8.59 13.47 -11.16
N SER A 977 7.73 12.97 -10.26
CA SER A 977 6.74 11.93 -10.58
C SER A 977 5.48 12.44 -11.27
N GLU A 978 5.23 13.77 -11.27
CA GLU A 978 4.12 14.37 -12.01
C GLU A 978 4.50 14.75 -13.46
N ILE A 979 5.81 14.82 -13.75
CA ILE A 979 6.35 15.02 -15.10
C ILE A 979 6.15 13.76 -15.94
N ASP A 980 5.75 13.91 -17.22
CA ASP A 980 5.47 12.82 -18.18
C ASP A 980 4.38 11.81 -17.78
N LYS A 981 3.76 11.97 -16.60
CA LYS A 981 2.80 11.03 -16.01
C LYS A 981 1.55 10.78 -16.85
N ASN A 982 0.91 11.86 -17.30
CA ASN A 982 -0.33 11.81 -18.10
C ASN A 982 -0.16 12.49 -19.48
N VAL A 983 0.61 13.58 -19.55
CA VAL A 983 0.93 14.31 -20.78
C VAL A 983 2.45 14.30 -20.96
N LYS A 984 2.92 13.89 -22.14
CA LYS A 984 4.34 13.85 -22.47
C LYS A 984 4.88 15.27 -22.63
N THR A 985 5.96 15.58 -21.93
CA THR A 985 6.61 16.89 -21.92
C THR A 985 7.68 16.98 -23.00
N THR A 986 7.86 18.18 -23.55
CA THR A 986 8.96 18.55 -24.45
C THR A 986 10.15 19.07 -23.64
N VAL A 987 9.91 19.89 -22.63
CA VAL A 987 10.93 20.40 -21.70
C VAL A 987 10.47 20.22 -20.25
N PRO A 988 11.06 19.29 -19.49
CA PRO A 988 10.74 19.08 -18.08
C PRO A 988 11.61 19.98 -17.18
N VAL A 989 10.99 20.96 -16.53
CA VAL A 989 11.68 21.89 -15.61
C VAL A 989 11.44 21.45 -14.18
N TRP A 990 12.43 20.75 -13.60
CA TRP A 990 12.33 20.26 -12.23
C TRP A 990 12.79 21.32 -11.22
N GLY A 991 11.93 21.68 -10.27
CA GLY A 991 12.27 22.58 -9.18
C GLY A 991 11.10 23.32 -8.55
N ASP A 992 11.40 24.12 -7.54
CA ASP A 992 10.44 25.03 -6.94
C ASP A 992 10.08 26.16 -7.93
N CYS A 993 8.81 26.52 -8.04
CA CYS A 993 8.36 27.68 -8.84
C CYS A 993 9.05 28.97 -8.38
N LYS A 994 9.34 29.12 -7.08
CA LYS A 994 10.04 30.27 -6.49
C LYS A 994 11.47 30.46 -7.02
N GLU A 995 12.11 29.36 -7.43
CA GLU A 995 13.48 29.34 -7.95
C GLU A 995 13.51 29.32 -9.48
N THR A 996 12.64 28.52 -10.10
CA THR A 996 12.63 28.29 -11.55
C THR A 996 12.03 29.45 -12.35
N LEU A 997 10.97 30.10 -11.86
CA LEU A 997 10.31 31.21 -12.58
C LEU A 997 11.24 32.42 -12.76
N PRO A 998 11.99 32.93 -11.76
CA PRO A 998 12.97 34.01 -11.97
C PRO A 998 14.06 33.64 -12.98
N MET A 999 14.55 32.40 -12.94
CA MET A 999 15.60 31.93 -13.85
C MET A 999 15.15 31.90 -15.31
N ILE A 1000 13.91 31.46 -15.59
CA ILE A 1000 13.32 31.54 -16.93
C ILE A 1000 13.06 33.01 -17.31
N THR A 1001 12.43 33.77 -16.41
CA THR A 1001 12.06 35.18 -16.61
C THR A 1001 13.26 36.05 -16.98
N ALA A 1002 14.44 35.79 -16.42
CA ALA A 1002 15.68 36.48 -16.78
C ALA A 1002 16.06 36.33 -18.27
N LEU A 1003 15.76 35.16 -18.87
CA LEU A 1003 16.09 34.82 -20.25
C LEU A 1003 14.98 35.15 -21.27
N LEU A 1004 13.79 35.53 -20.80
CA LEU A 1004 12.69 35.91 -21.69
C LEU A 1004 12.92 37.26 -22.37
N GLU A 1005 12.47 37.37 -23.61
CA GLU A 1005 12.26 38.65 -24.29
C GLU A 1005 10.93 39.26 -23.86
N ALA A 1006 10.85 40.59 -23.72
CA ALA A 1006 9.60 41.26 -23.43
C ALA A 1006 8.70 41.28 -24.68
N ARG A 1007 7.49 40.72 -24.60
CA ARG A 1007 6.59 40.54 -25.75
C ARG A 1007 5.13 40.80 -25.39
N THR A 1008 4.30 40.96 -26.42
CA THR A 1008 2.85 41.08 -26.31
C THR A 1008 2.19 40.20 -27.36
N HIS A 1009 1.17 39.43 -26.95
CA HIS A 1009 0.45 38.51 -27.83
C HIS A 1009 -0.98 39.00 -28.10
N GLU A 1010 -1.15 40.29 -28.45
CA GLU A 1010 -2.47 40.95 -28.52
C GLU A 1010 -3.49 40.20 -29.39
N GLY A 1011 -3.09 39.80 -30.60
CA GLY A 1011 -3.98 39.07 -31.52
C GLY A 1011 -4.38 37.67 -31.03
N TRP A 1012 -3.56 37.04 -30.17
CA TRP A 1012 -3.86 35.75 -29.54
C TRP A 1012 -4.74 35.94 -28.30
N LEU A 1013 -4.40 36.91 -27.44
CA LEU A 1013 -5.21 37.32 -26.29
C LEU A 1013 -6.63 37.76 -26.71
N GLN A 1014 -6.76 38.39 -27.89
CA GLN A 1014 -8.06 38.79 -28.43
C GLN A 1014 -8.97 37.59 -28.71
N GLN A 1015 -8.43 36.42 -29.11
CA GLN A 1015 -9.23 35.21 -29.33
C GLN A 1015 -9.85 34.70 -28.01
N PHE A 1016 -9.09 34.74 -26.90
CA PHE A 1016 -9.64 34.44 -25.57
C PHE A 1016 -10.76 35.42 -25.20
N ARG A 1017 -10.59 36.73 -25.47
CA ARG A 1017 -11.61 37.75 -25.21
C ARG A 1017 -12.88 37.55 -26.04
N ASP A 1018 -12.74 37.10 -27.29
CA ASP A 1018 -13.89 36.85 -28.16
C ASP A 1018 -14.64 35.58 -27.77
N TYR A 1019 -13.95 34.51 -27.36
CA TYR A 1019 -14.60 33.35 -26.73
C TYR A 1019 -15.24 33.67 -25.37
N ALA A 1020 -14.61 34.52 -24.55
CA ALA A 1020 -15.19 35.00 -23.30
C ALA A 1020 -16.45 35.86 -23.53
N ARG A 1021 -16.51 36.61 -24.64
CA ARG A 1021 -17.72 37.34 -25.08
C ARG A 1021 -18.86 36.38 -25.45
N GLN A 1022 -18.56 35.35 -26.23
CA GLN A 1022 -19.53 34.30 -26.59
C GLN A 1022 -20.06 33.58 -25.34
N GLU A 1023 -19.17 33.19 -24.41
CA GLU A 1023 -19.55 32.58 -23.13
C GLU A 1023 -20.41 33.53 -22.28
N ARG A 1024 -20.08 34.82 -22.28
CA ARG A 1024 -20.84 35.84 -21.54
C ARG A 1024 -22.27 35.97 -22.06
N GLU A 1025 -22.45 36.07 -23.37
CA GLU A 1025 -23.76 36.18 -24.02
C GLU A 1025 -24.58 34.88 -23.91
N ALA A 1026 -23.92 33.72 -24.03
CA ALA A 1026 -24.60 32.43 -24.03
C ALA A 1026 -24.97 31.90 -22.63
N VAL A 1027 -24.17 32.23 -21.59
CA VAL A 1027 -24.25 31.62 -20.26
C VAL A 1027 -24.17 32.66 -19.13
N ILE A 1028 -23.06 33.40 -19.02
CA ILE A 1028 -22.74 34.17 -17.79
C ILE A 1028 -23.79 35.24 -17.51
N GLN A 1029 -24.28 35.95 -18.54
CA GLN A 1029 -25.26 37.01 -18.36
C GLN A 1029 -26.59 36.49 -17.77
N GLN A 1030 -27.00 35.26 -18.10
CA GLN A 1030 -28.23 34.66 -17.54
C GLN A 1030 -28.02 34.10 -16.13
N GLU A 1031 -26.83 33.57 -15.83
CA GLU A 1031 -26.49 33.03 -14.50
C GLU A 1031 -26.22 34.14 -13.47
N LEU A 1032 -25.74 35.31 -13.90
CA LEU A 1032 -25.49 36.47 -13.03
C LEU A 1032 -26.68 37.44 -12.94
N HIS A 1033 -27.43 37.58 -14.03
CA HIS A 1033 -28.59 38.47 -14.13
C HIS A 1033 -29.82 37.72 -14.67
N PRO A 1034 -30.32 36.71 -13.91
CA PRO A 1034 -31.49 35.93 -14.31
C PRO A 1034 -32.74 36.79 -14.52
N ALA A 1035 -33.45 36.52 -15.62
CA ALA A 1035 -34.71 37.18 -15.97
C ALA A 1035 -35.94 36.57 -15.27
N SER A 1036 -35.79 35.37 -14.67
CA SER A 1036 -36.81 34.72 -13.84
C SER A 1036 -36.96 35.43 -12.48
N GLY A 1037 -38.06 35.18 -11.76
CA GLY A 1037 -38.19 35.61 -10.36
C GLY A 1037 -37.27 34.85 -9.40
N GLU A 1038 -36.90 33.61 -9.74
CA GLU A 1038 -36.02 32.75 -8.95
C GLU A 1038 -34.57 33.22 -8.95
N LEU A 1039 -33.87 32.99 -7.84
CA LEU A 1039 -32.44 33.27 -7.67
C LEU A 1039 -31.57 32.18 -8.30
N THR A 1040 -30.48 32.59 -8.95
CA THR A 1040 -29.40 31.69 -9.40
C THR A 1040 -28.26 31.64 -8.38
N MET A 1041 -27.41 30.61 -8.45
CA MET A 1041 -26.24 30.53 -7.58
C MET A 1041 -25.22 31.63 -7.95
N GLY A 1042 -25.07 31.95 -9.23
CA GLY A 1042 -24.19 33.02 -9.71
C GLY A 1042 -24.59 34.42 -9.24
N GLU A 1043 -25.88 34.76 -9.22
CA GLU A 1043 -26.39 36.03 -8.69
C GLU A 1043 -25.98 36.22 -7.22
N VAL A 1044 -26.08 35.17 -6.39
CA VAL A 1044 -25.67 35.21 -4.98
C VAL A 1044 -24.16 35.44 -4.83
N VAL A 1045 -23.34 34.72 -5.60
CA VAL A 1045 -21.87 34.86 -5.57
C VAL A 1045 -21.46 36.27 -6.03
N GLN A 1046 -22.06 36.80 -7.10
CA GLN A 1046 -21.78 38.17 -7.55
C GLN A 1046 -22.06 39.20 -6.47
N GLN A 1047 -23.26 39.18 -5.87
CA GLN A 1047 -23.63 40.17 -4.84
C GLN A 1047 -22.73 40.05 -3.60
N LEU A 1048 -22.32 38.83 -3.23
CA LEU A 1048 -21.33 38.61 -2.17
C LEU A 1048 -19.96 39.22 -2.53
N ASN A 1049 -19.47 39.04 -3.77
CA ASN A 1049 -18.21 39.63 -4.22
C ASN A 1049 -18.26 41.16 -4.30
N GLU A 1050 -19.40 41.75 -4.70
CA GLU A 1050 -19.61 43.21 -4.64
C GLU A 1050 -19.52 43.74 -3.20
N LEU A 1051 -20.15 43.06 -2.24
CA LEU A 1051 -20.19 43.49 -0.83
C LEU A 1051 -18.86 43.25 -0.09
N THR A 1052 -18.05 42.28 -0.53
CA THR A 1052 -16.76 41.93 0.08
C THR A 1052 -15.55 42.50 -0.66
N GLY A 1053 -15.76 43.18 -1.79
CA GLY A 1053 -14.67 43.67 -2.66
C GLY A 1053 -13.76 42.57 -3.22
N GLY A 1054 -14.18 41.31 -3.16
CA GLY A 1054 -13.34 40.15 -3.49
C GLY A 1054 -12.18 39.87 -2.51
N ASP A 1055 -12.20 40.43 -1.29
CA ASP A 1055 -11.21 40.16 -0.24
C ASP A 1055 -11.60 39.02 0.73
N ALA A 1056 -12.81 38.47 0.63
CA ALA A 1056 -13.22 37.32 1.42
C ALA A 1056 -12.43 36.05 1.04
N ILE A 1057 -12.18 35.17 2.02
CA ILE A 1057 -11.79 33.78 1.76
C ILE A 1057 -13.07 33.00 1.47
N MET A 1058 -13.16 32.48 0.26
CA MET A 1058 -14.23 31.60 -0.19
C MET A 1058 -13.84 30.15 0.11
N VAL A 1059 -14.63 29.48 0.94
CA VAL A 1059 -14.44 28.07 1.27
C VAL A 1059 -15.61 27.28 0.67
N THR A 1060 -15.35 26.48 -0.36
CA THR A 1060 -16.41 25.81 -1.12
C THR A 1060 -16.47 24.33 -0.82
N ASP A 1061 -17.69 23.80 -0.69
CA ASP A 1061 -17.90 22.35 -0.63
C ASP A 1061 -17.92 21.79 -2.06
N VAL A 1062 -18.11 20.48 -2.24
CA VAL A 1062 -18.06 19.85 -3.56
C VAL A 1062 -19.46 19.67 -4.16
N GLY A 1063 -19.65 20.18 -5.38
CA GLY A 1063 -20.92 20.12 -6.12
C GLY A 1063 -21.06 21.23 -7.17
N GLN A 1064 -22.30 21.53 -7.59
CA GLN A 1064 -22.56 22.64 -8.54
C GLN A 1064 -22.13 23.99 -7.95
N HIS A 1065 -22.42 24.24 -6.67
CA HIS A 1065 -22.00 25.45 -5.95
C HIS A 1065 -20.48 25.65 -5.95
N GLN A 1066 -19.68 24.56 -5.95
CA GLN A 1066 -18.22 24.62 -6.13
C GLN A 1066 -17.85 25.27 -7.47
N MET A 1067 -18.43 24.75 -8.56
CA MET A 1067 -18.14 25.22 -9.91
C MET A 1067 -18.63 26.65 -10.11
N VAL A 1068 -19.83 26.99 -9.63
CA VAL A 1068 -20.37 28.36 -9.68
C VAL A 1068 -19.46 29.31 -8.90
N ALA A 1069 -19.12 28.99 -7.64
CA ALA A 1069 -18.27 29.84 -6.82
C ALA A 1069 -16.90 30.06 -7.47
N CYS A 1070 -16.24 29.03 -7.99
CA CYS A 1070 -14.97 29.18 -8.70
C CYS A 1070 -15.12 30.05 -9.97
N ARG A 1071 -16.17 29.83 -10.78
CA ARG A 1071 -16.39 30.57 -12.05
C ARG A 1071 -16.69 32.06 -11.86
N TYR A 1072 -17.42 32.43 -10.80
CA TYR A 1072 -17.96 33.78 -10.64
C TYR A 1072 -17.37 34.57 -9.47
N ALA A 1073 -16.64 33.94 -8.55
CA ALA A 1073 -15.95 34.67 -7.49
C ALA A 1073 -14.74 35.44 -8.04
N ARG A 1074 -14.68 36.73 -7.68
CA ARG A 1074 -13.51 37.58 -7.94
C ARG A 1074 -12.55 37.46 -6.77
N LEU A 1075 -11.37 36.91 -7.02
CA LEU A 1075 -10.32 36.70 -6.04
C LEU A 1075 -9.26 37.80 -6.21
N SER A 1076 -9.17 38.71 -5.24
CA SER A 1076 -8.21 39.83 -5.29
C SER A 1076 -6.83 39.46 -4.71
N ARG A 1077 -6.74 38.36 -3.93
CA ARG A 1077 -5.55 37.94 -3.18
C ARG A 1077 -5.36 36.42 -3.25
N SER A 1078 -4.11 35.99 -3.11
CA SER A 1078 -3.77 34.58 -2.89
C SER A 1078 -4.42 34.01 -1.61
N ARG A 1079 -4.54 32.68 -1.55
CA ARG A 1079 -5.14 31.92 -0.42
C ARG A 1079 -6.59 32.34 -0.11
N SER A 1080 -7.33 32.77 -1.13
CA SER A 1080 -8.73 33.20 -1.01
C SER A 1080 -9.73 32.19 -1.57
N SER A 1081 -9.25 31.07 -2.14
CA SER A 1081 -10.05 29.92 -2.56
C SER A 1081 -9.58 28.69 -1.80
N ILE A 1082 -10.46 28.04 -1.04
CA ILE A 1082 -10.17 26.82 -0.29
C ILE A 1082 -11.27 25.79 -0.57
N THR A 1083 -10.91 24.63 -1.11
CA THR A 1083 -11.86 23.60 -1.55
C THR A 1083 -11.19 22.22 -1.61
N SER A 1084 -11.96 21.14 -1.53
CA SER A 1084 -11.47 19.82 -1.95
C SER A 1084 -11.38 19.76 -3.47
N GLY A 1085 -10.17 19.57 -4.00
CA GLY A 1085 -9.88 19.59 -5.42
C GLY A 1085 -9.90 18.21 -6.06
N GLY A 1086 -8.89 17.39 -5.71
CA GLY A 1086 -8.61 16.13 -6.41
C GLY A 1086 -9.41 14.93 -5.91
N LEU A 1087 -9.73 14.85 -4.61
CA LEU A 1087 -10.59 13.77 -4.09
C LEU A 1087 -12.09 14.08 -4.27
N GLY A 1088 -12.47 15.36 -4.26
CA GLY A 1088 -13.88 15.76 -4.41
C GLY A 1088 -14.73 15.46 -3.16
N THR A 1089 -14.14 15.62 -1.97
CA THR A 1089 -14.79 15.32 -0.68
C THR A 1089 -15.94 16.27 -0.37
N MET A 1090 -17.18 15.75 -0.33
CA MET A 1090 -18.34 16.48 0.18
C MET A 1090 -18.31 16.59 1.71
N GLY A 1091 -18.93 17.65 2.27
CA GLY A 1091 -18.89 17.97 3.69
C GLY A 1091 -17.62 18.69 4.13
N PHE A 1092 -16.74 19.06 3.19
CA PHE A 1092 -15.44 19.68 3.45
C PHE A 1092 -15.55 21.11 4.02
N ALA A 1093 -16.50 21.90 3.50
CA ALA A 1093 -16.43 23.36 3.64
C ALA A 1093 -16.70 23.91 5.03
N LEU A 1094 -17.69 23.38 5.76
CA LEU A 1094 -18.01 23.86 7.10
C LEU A 1094 -16.80 23.71 8.04
N PRO A 1095 -16.21 22.52 8.23
CA PRO A 1095 -15.00 22.38 9.04
C PRO A 1095 -13.81 23.17 8.47
N ALA A 1096 -13.57 23.13 7.16
CA ALA A 1096 -12.47 23.90 6.56
C ALA A 1096 -12.62 25.43 6.77
N ALA A 1097 -13.85 25.96 6.83
CA ALA A 1097 -14.08 27.38 7.08
C ALA A 1097 -13.83 27.77 8.54
N ILE A 1098 -14.11 26.88 9.50
CA ILE A 1098 -13.72 27.06 10.91
C ILE A 1098 -12.20 27.21 11.00
N GLY A 1099 -11.47 26.25 10.43
CA GLY A 1099 -10.00 26.27 10.41
C GLY A 1099 -9.43 27.47 9.66
N ALA A 1100 -9.98 27.82 8.49
CA ALA A 1100 -9.55 28.99 7.72
C ALA A 1100 -9.78 30.31 8.48
N LYS A 1101 -10.87 30.43 9.26
CA LYS A 1101 -11.12 31.60 10.10
C LYS A 1101 -10.16 31.69 11.28
N ILE A 1102 -9.75 30.57 11.86
CA ILE A 1102 -8.70 30.54 12.90
C ILE A 1102 -7.32 30.87 12.30
N GLY A 1103 -7.01 30.35 11.11
CA GLY A 1103 -5.75 30.62 10.40
C GLY A 1103 -5.64 32.04 9.81
N ALA A 1104 -6.77 32.74 9.61
CA ALA A 1104 -6.84 34.09 9.09
C ALA A 1104 -7.91 34.94 9.84
N PRO A 1105 -7.73 35.22 11.15
CA PRO A 1105 -8.78 35.78 12.01
C PRO A 1105 -9.25 37.17 11.57
N GLN A 1106 -8.38 37.94 10.90
CA GLN A 1106 -8.68 39.28 10.40
C GLN A 1106 -9.44 39.30 9.06
N ARG A 1107 -9.59 38.16 8.36
CA ARG A 1107 -10.32 38.09 7.09
C ARG A 1107 -11.76 37.62 7.30
N THR A 1108 -12.65 38.06 6.42
CA THR A 1108 -13.99 37.48 6.27
C THR A 1108 -13.85 36.11 5.61
N VAL A 1109 -14.40 35.08 6.25
CA VAL A 1109 -14.41 33.71 5.71
C VAL A 1109 -15.85 33.31 5.45
N VAL A 1110 -16.15 32.94 4.20
CA VAL A 1110 -17.48 32.56 3.75
C VAL A 1110 -17.45 31.12 3.25
N ALA A 1111 -18.16 30.24 3.96
CA ALA A 1111 -18.41 28.89 3.51
C ALA A 1111 -19.58 28.90 2.51
N VAL A 1112 -19.37 28.39 1.30
CA VAL A 1112 -20.40 28.24 0.26
C VAL A 1112 -20.67 26.76 0.06
N ILE A 1113 -21.84 26.32 0.51
CA ILE A 1113 -22.15 24.92 0.74
C ILE A 1113 -23.46 24.57 0.03
N GLY A 1114 -23.56 23.37 -0.55
CA GLY A 1114 -24.83 22.79 -0.97
C GLY A 1114 -25.62 22.25 0.23
N ASP A 1115 -26.94 22.21 0.12
CA ASP A 1115 -27.83 21.68 1.16
C ASP A 1115 -27.49 20.22 1.55
N GLY A 1116 -27.20 19.35 0.58
CA GLY A 1116 -26.76 17.98 0.86
C GLY A 1116 -25.34 17.85 1.43
N GLY A 1117 -24.42 18.75 1.06
CA GLY A 1117 -23.06 18.76 1.60
C GLY A 1117 -23.03 19.23 3.07
N PHE A 1118 -23.82 20.26 3.38
CA PHE A 1118 -23.98 20.78 4.74
C PHE A 1118 -24.46 19.69 5.72
N GLN A 1119 -25.37 18.82 5.29
CA GLN A 1119 -25.91 17.74 6.14
C GLN A 1119 -24.86 16.70 6.57
N MET A 1120 -23.72 16.58 5.86
CA MET A 1120 -22.68 15.60 6.20
C MET A 1120 -21.82 16.02 7.41
N THR A 1121 -21.66 17.32 7.64
CA THR A 1121 -20.83 17.88 8.72
C THR A 1121 -21.53 18.91 9.59
N LEU A 1122 -22.87 19.01 9.53
CA LEU A 1122 -23.70 19.97 10.27
C LEU A 1122 -23.38 20.04 11.77
N GLN A 1123 -22.96 18.91 12.36
CA GLN A 1123 -22.55 18.82 13.76
C GLN A 1123 -21.44 19.82 14.12
N GLU A 1124 -20.59 20.22 13.17
CA GLU A 1124 -19.52 21.21 13.41
C GLU A 1124 -20.06 22.63 13.69
N MET A 1125 -21.37 22.90 13.54
CA MET A 1125 -22.01 24.06 14.19
C MET A 1125 -21.83 24.03 15.72
N GLY A 1126 -21.77 22.86 16.33
CA GLY A 1126 -21.42 22.70 17.74
C GLY A 1126 -20.00 23.14 18.06
N THR A 1127 -19.07 22.99 17.11
CA THR A 1127 -17.67 23.47 17.21
C THR A 1127 -17.62 25.00 17.10
N ILE A 1128 -18.40 25.57 16.18
CA ILE A 1128 -18.59 27.04 16.07
C ILE A 1128 -19.18 27.61 17.36
N MET A 1129 -20.21 26.97 17.91
CA MET A 1129 -20.88 27.38 19.16
C MET A 1129 -19.92 27.38 20.35
N GLN A 1130 -19.08 26.35 20.50
CA GLN A 1130 -18.16 26.24 21.63
C GLN A 1130 -16.93 27.15 21.50
N SER A 1131 -16.43 27.33 20.27
CA SER A 1131 -15.18 28.05 20.00
C SER A 1131 -15.40 29.50 19.51
N GLU A 1132 -16.66 29.96 19.47
CA GLU A 1132 -17.13 31.29 19.05
C GLU A 1132 -16.58 31.77 17.68
N VAL A 1133 -16.27 30.84 16.78
CA VAL A 1133 -15.58 31.15 15.51
C VAL A 1133 -16.53 31.83 14.52
N ALA A 1134 -16.28 33.11 14.21
CA ALA A 1134 -17.12 33.94 13.35
C ALA A 1134 -17.05 33.61 11.84
N VAL A 1135 -17.47 32.39 11.46
CA VAL A 1135 -17.63 31.93 10.07
C VAL A 1135 -18.96 32.42 9.50
N LYS A 1136 -18.96 32.85 8.23
CA LYS A 1136 -20.20 33.15 7.48
C LYS A 1136 -20.58 31.91 6.66
N ILE A 1137 -21.79 31.42 6.83
CA ILE A 1137 -22.25 30.17 6.21
C ILE A 1137 -23.35 30.50 5.20
N ILE A 1138 -23.12 30.24 3.92
CA ILE A 1138 -24.15 30.32 2.88
C ILE A 1138 -24.50 28.90 2.42
N ILE A 1139 -25.78 28.54 2.56
CA ILE A 1139 -26.33 27.33 1.95
C ILE A 1139 -27.06 27.74 0.66
N LEU A 1140 -26.56 27.25 -0.48
CA LEU A 1140 -27.21 27.39 -1.78
C LEU A 1140 -28.13 26.19 -2.00
N ASN A 1141 -29.39 26.32 -1.56
CA ASN A 1141 -30.34 25.22 -1.49
C ASN A 1141 -31.17 25.12 -2.79
N ASN A 1142 -30.91 24.08 -3.59
CA ASN A 1142 -31.72 23.71 -4.75
C ASN A 1142 -32.53 22.41 -4.53
N GLN A 1143 -32.51 21.86 -3.30
CA GLN A 1143 -33.18 20.60 -2.92
C GLN A 1143 -32.74 19.38 -3.75
N PHE A 1144 -31.50 19.38 -4.26
CA PHE A 1144 -30.94 18.30 -5.06
C PHE A 1144 -29.44 18.09 -4.78
N LEU A 1145 -28.99 16.84 -4.94
CA LEU A 1145 -27.59 16.52 -5.24
C LEU A 1145 -27.27 16.98 -6.68
N GLY A 1146 -27.17 18.30 -6.86
CA GLY A 1146 -27.35 18.99 -8.13
C GLY A 1146 -26.43 18.52 -9.25
N MET A 1147 -25.17 18.18 -8.95
CA MET A 1147 -24.23 17.70 -9.96
C MET A 1147 -24.69 16.35 -10.53
N VAL A 1148 -25.01 15.39 -9.66
CA VAL A 1148 -25.53 14.08 -10.08
C VAL A 1148 -26.89 14.21 -10.77
N ARG A 1149 -27.73 15.17 -10.34
CA ARG A 1149 -29.00 15.50 -11.01
C ARG A 1149 -28.78 15.98 -12.44
N GLN A 1150 -27.82 16.88 -12.68
CA GLN A 1150 -27.45 17.36 -14.02
C GLN A 1150 -26.97 16.21 -14.93
N TRP A 1151 -26.14 15.29 -14.41
CA TRP A 1151 -25.73 14.09 -15.17
C TRP A 1151 -26.93 13.18 -15.52
N GLN A 1152 -27.84 12.95 -14.57
CA GLN A 1152 -29.06 12.17 -14.83
C GLN A 1152 -30.03 12.86 -15.80
N GLU A 1153 -30.08 14.18 -15.78
CA GLU A 1153 -30.88 14.99 -16.70
C GLU A 1153 -30.39 14.87 -18.14
N LEU A 1154 -29.08 15.05 -18.35
CA LEU A 1154 -28.46 15.14 -19.68
C LEU A 1154 -28.20 13.77 -20.33
N PHE A 1155 -27.86 12.74 -19.55
CA PHE A 1155 -27.37 11.46 -20.07
C PHE A 1155 -28.23 10.23 -19.69
N HIS A 1156 -29.25 10.40 -18.85
CA HIS A 1156 -30.10 9.29 -18.38
C HIS A 1156 -31.60 9.59 -18.47
N GLU A 1157 -32.03 10.28 -19.53
CA GLU A 1157 -33.45 10.52 -19.88
C GLU A 1157 -34.26 11.21 -18.76
N LYS A 1158 -33.60 12.06 -17.95
CA LYS A 1158 -34.19 12.69 -16.74
C LYS A 1158 -34.74 11.69 -15.71
N ARG A 1159 -34.22 10.45 -15.69
CA ARG A 1159 -34.59 9.43 -14.69
C ARG A 1159 -33.90 9.72 -13.36
N TYR A 1160 -34.44 10.68 -12.62
CA TYR A 1160 -33.90 11.14 -11.34
C TYR A 1160 -33.94 10.03 -10.27
N SER A 1161 -32.77 9.49 -9.96
CA SER A 1161 -32.56 8.37 -9.04
C SER A 1161 -31.77 8.84 -7.82
N PHE A 1162 -32.43 8.87 -6.65
CA PHE A 1162 -31.87 9.24 -5.35
C PHE A 1162 -31.13 10.59 -5.27
N VAL A 1163 -31.42 11.53 -6.17
CA VAL A 1163 -30.82 12.87 -6.17
C VAL A 1163 -31.65 13.95 -5.46
N ASN A 1164 -32.97 13.78 -5.34
CA ASN A 1164 -33.83 14.72 -4.61
C ASN A 1164 -33.60 14.56 -3.10
N ILE A 1165 -33.27 15.64 -2.40
CA ILE A 1165 -32.97 15.62 -0.96
C ILE A 1165 -33.99 16.44 -0.18
N THR A 1166 -34.46 15.88 0.94
CA THR A 1166 -35.33 16.58 1.88
C THR A 1166 -34.46 17.24 2.94
N SER A 1167 -34.44 18.57 2.94
CA SER A 1167 -33.61 19.37 3.84
C SER A 1167 -34.35 19.72 5.14
N PRO A 1168 -33.67 19.74 6.30
CA PRO A 1168 -34.23 20.28 7.54
C PRO A 1168 -34.37 21.81 7.46
N ASP A 1169 -35.08 22.40 8.42
CA ASP A 1169 -35.11 23.86 8.59
C ASP A 1169 -33.75 24.33 9.15
N TYR A 1170 -32.84 24.71 8.26
CA TYR A 1170 -31.46 25.07 8.63
C TYR A 1170 -31.38 26.27 9.59
N VAL A 1171 -32.34 27.19 9.53
CA VAL A 1171 -32.39 28.34 10.46
C VAL A 1171 -32.75 27.87 11.88
N LYS A 1172 -33.72 26.95 12.03
CA LYS A 1172 -34.00 26.32 13.33
C LYS A 1172 -32.84 25.47 13.83
N VAL A 1173 -32.15 24.74 12.95
CA VAL A 1173 -30.96 23.96 13.35
C VAL A 1173 -29.83 24.90 13.81
N ALA A 1174 -29.54 25.97 13.09
CA ALA A 1174 -28.57 27.00 13.50
C ALA A 1174 -28.94 27.62 14.85
N SER A 1175 -30.20 27.99 15.04
CA SER A 1175 -30.72 28.50 16.32
C SER A 1175 -30.57 27.49 17.46
N GLY A 1176 -30.61 26.18 17.18
CA GLY A 1176 -30.34 25.12 18.17
C GLY A 1176 -28.89 25.07 18.64
N TYR A 1177 -27.96 25.58 17.83
CA TYR A 1177 -26.54 25.80 18.18
C TYR A 1177 -26.25 27.27 18.56
N GLY A 1178 -27.26 28.10 18.81
CA GLY A 1178 -27.09 29.51 19.16
C GLY A 1178 -26.55 30.40 18.04
N ILE A 1179 -26.53 29.90 16.79
CA ILE A 1179 -26.06 30.64 15.61
C ILE A 1179 -27.24 31.40 15.00
N ALA A 1180 -27.07 32.71 14.79
CA ALA A 1180 -28.05 33.53 14.09
C ALA A 1180 -28.22 33.06 12.64
N GLY A 1181 -29.43 33.10 12.09
CA GLY A 1181 -29.63 32.74 10.70
C GLY A 1181 -30.93 33.24 10.08
N ARG A 1182 -30.94 33.21 8.75
CA ARG A 1182 -32.03 33.70 7.91
C ARG A 1182 -32.16 32.83 6.66
N SER A 1183 -33.39 32.69 6.15
CA SER A 1183 -33.67 32.04 4.87
C SER A 1183 -34.22 33.07 3.88
N VAL A 1184 -33.81 32.98 2.62
CA VAL A 1184 -34.16 33.92 1.55
C VAL A 1184 -34.63 33.14 0.32
N SER A 1185 -35.84 33.46 -0.16
CA SER A 1185 -36.37 32.99 -1.44
C SER A 1185 -36.59 34.10 -2.47
N GLU A 1186 -36.68 35.36 -2.01
CA GLU A 1186 -37.04 36.52 -2.83
C GLU A 1186 -35.81 37.38 -3.16
N ARG A 1187 -35.65 37.76 -4.43
CA ARG A 1187 -34.51 38.58 -4.89
C ARG A 1187 -34.37 39.91 -4.16
N ALA A 1188 -35.48 40.53 -3.78
CA ALA A 1188 -35.50 41.82 -3.08
C ALA A 1188 -34.80 41.77 -1.70
N ASP A 1189 -34.80 40.61 -1.04
CA ASP A 1189 -34.23 40.43 0.30
C ASP A 1189 -32.75 39.99 0.27
N LEU A 1190 -32.24 39.50 -0.86
CA LEU A 1190 -30.90 38.90 -0.98
C LEU A 1190 -29.79 39.87 -0.55
N ARG A 1191 -29.74 41.08 -1.12
CA ARG A 1191 -28.66 42.05 -0.84
C ARG A 1191 -28.63 42.48 0.62
N ASN A 1192 -29.80 42.72 1.22
CA ASN A 1192 -29.93 43.10 2.62
C ASN A 1192 -29.54 41.96 3.56
N SER A 1193 -29.91 40.72 3.23
CA SER A 1193 -29.59 39.53 4.04
C SER A 1193 -28.11 39.15 3.96
N LEU A 1194 -27.46 39.35 2.80
CA LEU A 1194 -26.01 39.24 2.67
C LEU A 1194 -25.29 40.30 3.51
N GLN A 1195 -25.76 41.55 3.51
CA GLN A 1195 -25.21 42.61 4.36
C GLN A 1195 -25.37 42.31 5.85
N GLU A 1196 -26.55 41.84 6.27
CA GLU A 1196 -26.83 41.39 7.65
C GLU A 1196 -25.86 40.29 8.09
N MET A 1197 -25.72 39.23 7.29
CA MET A 1197 -24.79 38.13 7.55
C MET A 1197 -23.33 38.62 7.70
N LEU A 1198 -22.88 39.49 6.79
CA LEU A 1198 -21.50 40.00 6.76
C LEU A 1198 -21.21 40.92 7.95
N LEU A 1199 -22.15 41.80 8.31
CA LEU A 1199 -22.00 42.77 9.40
C LEU A 1199 -22.20 42.17 10.80
N HIS A 1200 -22.86 41.02 10.92
CA HIS A 1200 -23.01 40.31 12.20
C HIS A 1200 -21.62 40.01 12.81
N PRO A 1201 -21.38 40.22 14.12
CA PRO A 1201 -20.06 40.01 14.70
C PRO A 1201 -19.66 38.54 14.83
N GLY A 1202 -20.62 37.67 15.17
CA GLY A 1202 -20.42 36.23 15.29
C GLY A 1202 -20.69 35.44 14.00
N ALA A 1203 -20.74 34.12 14.12
CA ALA A 1203 -21.19 33.24 13.04
C ALA A 1203 -22.63 33.55 12.62
N PHE A 1204 -22.95 33.30 11.35
CA PHE A 1204 -24.29 33.52 10.80
C PHE A 1204 -24.56 32.53 9.66
N LEU A 1205 -25.76 31.92 9.64
CA LEU A 1205 -26.22 31.03 8.57
C LEU A 1205 -27.26 31.73 7.67
N LEU A 1206 -26.92 31.88 6.39
CA LEU A 1206 -27.83 32.36 5.36
C LEU A 1206 -28.18 31.20 4.42
N GLU A 1207 -29.42 30.72 4.50
CA GLU A 1207 -29.98 29.85 3.47
C GLU A 1207 -30.51 30.72 2.32
N VAL A 1208 -30.15 30.38 1.09
CA VAL A 1208 -30.72 30.98 -0.12
C VAL A 1208 -31.32 29.86 -0.97
N LEU A 1209 -32.63 29.93 -1.19
CA LEU A 1209 -33.31 29.04 -2.13
C LEU A 1209 -32.99 29.52 -3.55
N VAL A 1210 -32.47 28.61 -4.38
CA VAL A 1210 -32.06 28.89 -5.76
C VAL A 1210 -32.75 27.93 -6.75
N THR A 1211 -32.79 28.29 -8.03
CA THR A 1211 -33.46 27.52 -9.09
C THR A 1211 -33.12 26.03 -9.05
N LYS A 1212 -34.18 25.23 -8.88
CA LYS A 1212 -34.13 23.80 -8.57
C LYS A 1212 -33.43 22.95 -9.65
N GLU A 1213 -33.76 23.21 -10.92
CA GLU A 1213 -33.25 22.45 -12.07
C GLU A 1213 -32.16 23.20 -12.87
N ASN A 1214 -31.47 24.19 -12.27
CA ASN A 1214 -30.41 24.92 -12.98
C ASN A 1214 -29.19 24.01 -13.28
N ASN A 1215 -28.55 24.21 -14.43
CA ASN A 1215 -27.43 23.40 -14.92
C ASN A 1215 -26.16 24.24 -15.08
N VAL A 1216 -25.03 23.71 -14.62
CA VAL A 1216 -23.73 24.40 -14.69
C VAL A 1216 -23.13 24.20 -16.07
N PHE A 1217 -23.11 25.28 -16.85
CA PHE A 1217 -22.44 25.40 -18.13
C PHE A 1217 -21.35 26.50 -18.10
N PRO A 1218 -20.41 26.51 -19.05
CA PRO A 1218 -20.11 25.45 -20.02
C PRO A 1218 -19.70 24.13 -19.37
N MET A 1219 -19.82 23.02 -20.12
CA MET A 1219 -19.50 21.67 -19.66
C MET A 1219 -18.81 20.85 -20.76
N VAL A 1220 -17.79 20.08 -20.39
CA VAL A 1220 -17.19 19.04 -21.23
C VAL A 1220 -18.00 17.74 -21.06
N PRO A 1221 -18.64 17.19 -22.11
CA PRO A 1221 -19.36 15.91 -22.01
C PRO A 1221 -18.41 14.75 -21.69
N GLN A 1222 -18.94 13.68 -21.07
CA GLN A 1222 -18.14 12.49 -20.78
C GLN A 1222 -17.59 11.87 -22.07
N GLY A 1223 -16.28 11.57 -22.11
CA GLY A 1223 -15.62 11.01 -23.29
C GLY A 1223 -15.27 12.02 -24.39
N CYS A 1224 -15.37 13.32 -24.12
CA CYS A 1224 -14.89 14.40 -25.00
C CYS A 1224 -13.55 14.99 -24.54
N SER A 1225 -12.84 15.68 -25.43
CA SER A 1225 -11.71 16.56 -25.08
C SER A 1225 -12.20 17.86 -24.46
N VAL A 1226 -11.35 18.53 -23.68
CA VAL A 1226 -11.66 19.89 -23.17
C VAL A 1226 -11.99 20.89 -24.27
N SER A 1227 -11.40 20.77 -25.46
CA SER A 1227 -11.72 21.66 -26.59
C SER A 1227 -13.11 21.41 -27.20
N GLU A 1228 -13.80 20.34 -26.80
CA GLU A 1228 -15.16 19.99 -27.23
C GLU A 1228 -16.22 20.45 -26.19
N ILE A 1229 -15.82 21.34 -25.25
CA ILE A 1229 -16.67 22.00 -24.25
C ILE A 1229 -17.90 22.66 -24.89
N ARG A 1230 -19.06 22.57 -24.23
CA ARG A 1230 -20.35 23.03 -24.72
C ARG A 1230 -20.90 24.17 -23.86
N LEU A 1231 -21.34 25.25 -24.52
CA LEU A 1231 -21.98 26.39 -23.85
C LEU A 1231 -23.42 26.07 -23.38
N ARG A 1232 -24.07 25.07 -23.98
CA ARG A 1232 -25.45 24.59 -23.74
C ARG A 1232 -25.57 23.12 -24.13
#